data_AF-M8CFW8-F1
#
_entry.id   AF-M8CFW8-F1
#
_cell.length_a   1.000
_cell.length_b   1.000
_cell.length_c   1.000
_cell.angle_alpha   90.00
_cell.angle_beta   90.00
_cell.angle_gamma   90.00
#
_symmetry.space_group_name_H-M   'P 1'
#
loop_
_entity.id
_entity.type
_entity.pdbx_description
1 polymer ?
#
loop_
_entity_poly.entity_id
_entity_poly.type
_entity_poly.pdbx_seq_one_letter_code
_entity_poly.pdbx_strand_id
1 'polypeptide(L)'
;MAVPRRSLDGRLFWVLGLVCAMYQIFFVRSAAGQTAQLSVNASPQNTQMIPENMFGIFFEEINHAGAGGLWAELVNNRGFEAGGPNTPSNIDPWLIIGDESNIIVATDRSSCFATNPIALRMEVLCESSGNDVCPPGGVGIYNPGFWGMNIEEAKVYKVSMYIMSSDSMDLTVSLTSSDGLQNLAAYTITADKEDFKEWTKVEFDLQSSERNPNSRLQLTTRTSGIVWFDQVSLMPSETYMRHGYRKDLASMLANLKPKILKFPGGNYVMGNYLSNAFRWSETVGPWEERPGHFNDVWGYWTDDGLGFFEFLQLAEDLGACPVWVVNDGASRNEQVPSATIAAFVKDVVDGIEFARGDPGTSWGSVRAAMGHPEPFQLNYISMGNQECSMHYYKGKQPLSKLLFLENYRKFYSAIKASYPDIKIISSCDRSTISPVEPADLYDVHVYTSSGDMFSKSSMFDSTPRGGPKAIVSEYAVTGNDAGRGTLVAALAEAAFLIGLERNSDAVEMASCAPLFVNDNDRRWSPDAIVFNSWQHYGCPNYWMLHFFKESSGASLHPSTIQVSNYNQLVASAITWQNSKDGNTYLKIKVLNFGNKAIDLSISITGLENEIQTFGSVKTVLTSGSLRDENSFQQPDKLAVYNVLGLGGRPEGEAAKVSLSVVYMFLFAWLESATGGASYNPLTAISGALASRGGIALYLFTVFVRVPAQVIGAVIGVMLMRFAFPKVGKGAALSVGVHHGALTEGLATLMVVMVSLTLKKKEQGFFVKTWIASIWKMTIHILSSDMTGGIMNPASAFAWAYARGDHTSFDHLLVYWLAPLQATLVGVWVVTFLTKPKKTKEQEADKNKNKKE
;
A
#
# COMPACT_ATOMS: atom_id res chain seq x y z
N MET A 1 -6.71 38.07 72.67
CA MET A 1 -6.24 36.90 71.89
C MET A 1 -7.39 36.38 71.06
N ALA A 2 -7.34 36.56 69.74
CA ALA A 2 -8.25 35.90 68.79
C ALA A 2 -7.39 35.44 67.61
N VAL A 3 -7.20 34.13 67.49
CA VAL A 3 -6.53 33.48 66.36
C VAL A 3 -7.61 33.17 65.31
N PRO A 4 -7.45 33.54 64.03
CA PRO A 4 -8.47 33.29 63.03
C PRO A 4 -8.46 31.84 62.53
N ARG A 5 -9.67 31.28 62.34
CA ARG A 5 -9.93 30.04 61.60
C ARG A 5 -9.45 30.20 60.14
N ARG A 6 -8.31 29.61 59.80
CA ARG A 6 -7.94 29.31 58.40
C ARG A 6 -8.67 28.04 57.95
N SER A 7 -9.47 28.12 56.90
CA SER A 7 -10.13 26.98 56.27
C SER A 7 -9.11 26.05 55.61
N LEU A 8 -9.33 24.74 55.73
CA LEU A 8 -8.57 23.71 55.01
C LEU A 8 -8.75 23.81 53.48
N ASP A 9 -9.80 24.50 53.01
CA ASP A 9 -10.23 24.56 51.60
C ASP A 9 -9.28 25.34 50.69
N GLY A 10 -8.59 26.36 51.21
CA GLY A 10 -7.57 27.10 50.45
C GLY A 10 -6.30 26.28 50.23
N ARG A 11 -5.96 25.37 51.15
CA ARG A 11 -4.74 24.55 51.06
C ARG A 11 -4.82 23.48 49.99
N LEU A 12 -5.98 22.90 49.71
CA LEU A 12 -6.13 21.90 48.65
C LEU A 12 -5.97 22.53 47.25
N PHE A 13 -6.55 23.72 47.03
CA PHE A 13 -6.36 24.49 45.80
C PHE A 13 -4.91 24.99 45.64
N TRP A 14 -4.28 25.41 46.73
CA TRP A 14 -2.86 25.80 46.71
C TRP A 14 -1.91 24.61 46.51
N VAL A 15 -2.21 23.44 47.08
CA VAL A 15 -1.41 22.22 46.89
C VAL A 15 -1.61 21.65 45.48
N LEU A 16 -2.84 21.62 44.94
CA LEU A 16 -3.08 21.26 43.53
C LEU A 16 -2.44 22.27 42.58
N GLY A 17 -2.52 23.57 42.88
CA GLY A 17 -1.84 24.62 42.12
C GLY A 17 -0.31 24.54 42.18
N LEU A 18 0.27 24.21 43.34
CA LEU A 18 1.72 23.99 43.51
C LEU A 18 2.18 22.69 42.86
N VAL A 19 1.39 21.61 42.93
CA VAL A 19 1.69 20.36 42.24
C VAL A 19 1.61 20.59 40.73
N CYS A 20 0.60 21.29 40.21
CA CYS A 20 0.54 21.67 38.79
C CYS A 20 1.67 22.63 38.39
N ALA A 21 2.05 23.60 39.22
CA ALA A 21 3.14 24.52 38.93
C ALA A 21 4.51 23.82 39.00
N MET A 22 4.73 22.92 39.96
CA MET A 22 5.92 22.09 40.02
C MET A 22 5.96 21.08 38.87
N TYR A 23 4.82 20.51 38.45
CA TYR A 23 4.73 19.64 37.28
C TYR A 23 4.98 20.42 35.98
N GLN A 24 4.45 21.64 35.86
CA GLN A 24 4.74 22.56 34.74
C GLN A 24 6.21 22.97 34.73
N ILE A 25 6.85 23.20 35.87
CA ILE A 25 8.29 23.54 35.95
C ILE A 25 9.17 22.31 35.65
N PHE A 26 8.74 21.09 35.98
CA PHE A 26 9.43 19.85 35.58
C PHE A 26 9.17 19.44 34.12
N PHE A 27 8.04 19.85 33.51
CA PHE A 27 7.69 19.56 32.11
C PHE A 27 8.02 20.69 31.13
N VAL A 28 8.33 21.90 31.58
CA VAL A 28 9.20 22.83 30.84
C VAL A 28 10.67 22.44 31.11
N ARG A 29 10.98 21.15 31.03
CA ARG A 29 12.07 20.79 30.14
C ARG A 29 11.54 21.07 28.75
N SER A 30 11.78 22.28 28.26
CA SER A 30 12.17 22.38 26.86
C SER A 30 13.23 21.29 26.67
N ALA A 31 12.87 20.15 26.10
CA ALA A 31 13.83 19.47 25.27
C ALA A 31 14.28 20.60 24.34
N ALA A 32 15.50 21.09 24.53
CA ALA A 32 16.09 22.00 23.59
C ALA A 32 16.15 21.20 22.29
N GLY A 33 15.08 21.28 21.50
CA GLY A 33 14.98 20.68 20.20
C GLY A 33 16.18 21.20 19.44
N GLN A 34 16.91 20.29 18.80
CA GLN A 34 18.01 20.72 17.96
C GLN A 34 17.38 21.55 16.83
N THR A 35 17.68 22.84 16.80
CA THR A 35 17.12 23.77 15.82
C THR A 35 17.89 23.65 14.52
N ALA A 36 17.17 23.57 13.41
CA ALA A 36 17.75 23.60 12.07
C ALA A 36 17.17 24.77 11.28
N GLN A 37 17.97 25.35 10.39
CA GLN A 37 17.52 26.35 9.42
C GLN A 37 17.66 25.78 8.01
N LEU A 38 16.57 25.75 7.26
CA LEU A 38 16.54 25.44 5.83
C LEU A 38 16.37 26.76 5.06
N SER A 39 17.37 27.12 4.29
CA SER A 39 17.32 28.26 3.37
C SER A 39 17.06 27.76 1.95
N VAL A 40 16.01 28.27 1.31
CA VAL A 40 15.64 27.96 -0.08
C VAL A 40 15.77 29.22 -0.92
N ASN A 41 16.62 29.19 -1.94
CA ASN A 41 16.72 30.27 -2.91
C ASN A 41 15.82 29.96 -4.11
N ALA A 42 14.63 30.55 -4.12
CA ALA A 42 13.63 30.38 -5.16
C ALA A 42 13.70 31.42 -6.29
N SER A 43 14.84 32.12 -6.42
CA SER A 43 15.03 33.10 -7.50
C SER A 43 15.14 32.40 -8.86
N PRO A 44 14.42 32.86 -9.91
CA PRO A 44 14.38 32.20 -11.22
C PRO A 44 15.75 31.95 -11.87
N GLN A 45 16.76 32.77 -11.56
CA GLN A 45 18.09 32.69 -12.18
C GLN A 45 18.93 31.50 -11.67
N ASN A 46 18.55 30.91 -10.53
CA ASN A 46 19.31 29.84 -9.89
C ASN A 46 18.59 28.47 -9.95
N THR A 47 17.54 28.36 -10.75
CA THR A 47 16.74 27.13 -10.84
C THR A 47 17.33 26.13 -11.82
N GLN A 48 17.26 24.85 -11.47
CA GLN A 48 17.62 23.74 -12.37
C GLN A 48 16.37 22.97 -12.77
N MET A 49 16.18 22.72 -14.07
CA MET A 49 15.07 21.89 -14.53
C MET A 49 15.35 20.41 -14.28
N ILE A 50 14.44 19.75 -13.58
CA ILE A 50 14.43 18.30 -13.41
C ILE A 50 13.94 17.65 -14.72
N PRO A 51 14.57 16.56 -15.22
CA PRO A 51 14.09 15.83 -16.38
C PRO A 51 12.60 15.47 -16.29
N GLU A 52 11.89 15.58 -17.42
CA GLU A 52 10.46 15.27 -17.49
C GLU A 52 10.14 13.80 -17.18
N ASN A 53 11.13 12.93 -17.37
CA ASN A 53 11.03 11.49 -17.19
C ASN A 53 11.71 10.98 -15.92
N MET A 54 11.98 11.85 -14.94
CA MET A 54 12.84 11.50 -13.80
C MET A 54 12.33 10.33 -12.96
N PHE A 55 11.09 10.36 -12.45
CA PHE A 55 10.57 9.29 -11.60
C PHE A 55 9.52 8.46 -12.31
N GLY A 56 9.68 7.13 -12.25
CA GLY A 56 8.68 6.18 -12.75
C GLY A 56 8.78 4.82 -12.08
N ILE A 57 8.37 3.79 -12.80
CA ILE A 57 8.26 2.42 -12.30
C ILE A 57 9.05 1.44 -13.17
N PHE A 58 9.52 0.39 -12.52
CA PHE A 58 10.17 -0.75 -13.15
C PHE A 58 9.27 -1.97 -12.99
N PHE A 59 9.12 -2.75 -14.05
CA PHE A 59 8.34 -3.98 -14.06
C PHE A 59 9.17 -5.13 -14.60
N GLU A 60 9.25 -6.20 -13.81
CA GLU A 60 9.62 -7.53 -14.28
C GLU A 60 8.60 -8.56 -13.78
N GLU A 61 8.49 -9.70 -14.46
CA GLU A 61 7.65 -10.82 -14.03
C GLU A 61 8.33 -11.56 -12.87
N ILE A 62 8.27 -10.97 -11.68
CA ILE A 62 8.75 -11.50 -10.40
C ILE A 62 7.59 -11.55 -9.41
N ASN A 63 7.57 -12.49 -8.47
CA ASN A 63 6.56 -12.56 -7.42
C ASN A 63 5.10 -12.59 -7.92
N HIS A 64 4.84 -13.14 -9.12
CA HIS A 64 3.54 -13.08 -9.79
C HIS A 64 3.06 -11.65 -10.11
N ALA A 65 3.98 -10.74 -10.41
CA ALA A 65 3.68 -9.33 -10.70
C ALA A 65 2.73 -9.16 -11.90
N GLY A 66 2.87 -9.97 -12.94
CA GLY A 66 1.97 -9.96 -14.10
C GLY A 66 0.99 -11.13 -14.03
N ALA A 67 1.46 -12.35 -14.25
CA ALA A 67 0.67 -13.58 -14.17
C ALA A 67 0.20 -13.85 -12.73
N GLY A 68 -1.10 -13.67 -12.49
CA GLY A 68 -1.71 -13.74 -11.15
C GLY A 68 -1.70 -12.42 -10.38
N GLY A 69 -1.16 -11.36 -10.98
CA GLY A 69 -1.07 -10.01 -10.42
C GLY A 69 -1.75 -8.97 -11.30
N LEU A 70 -0.94 -8.17 -11.99
CA LEU A 70 -1.41 -7.04 -12.80
C LEU A 70 -2.25 -7.50 -14.01
N TRP A 71 -1.97 -8.67 -14.59
CA TRP A 71 -2.80 -9.24 -15.65
C TRP A 71 -4.05 -9.89 -15.05
N ALA A 72 -5.23 -9.59 -15.59
CA ALA A 72 -6.51 -9.96 -14.96
C ALA A 72 -6.98 -11.39 -15.24
N GLU A 73 -6.22 -12.21 -15.97
CA GLU A 73 -6.49 -13.63 -16.14
C GLU A 73 -6.59 -14.32 -14.78
N LEU A 74 -7.68 -15.04 -14.55
CA LEU A 74 -7.92 -15.74 -13.29
C LEU A 74 -7.45 -17.19 -13.36
N VAL A 75 -7.42 -17.80 -14.55
CA VAL A 75 -6.98 -19.18 -14.74
C VAL A 75 -5.46 -19.24 -14.81
N ASN A 76 -4.86 -20.05 -13.95
CA ASN A 76 -3.43 -20.34 -14.01
C ASN A 76 -3.20 -21.60 -14.86
N ASN A 77 -2.14 -21.63 -15.67
CA ASN A 77 -1.82 -22.73 -16.58
C ASN A 77 -3.00 -23.03 -17.52
N ARG A 78 -3.47 -21.98 -18.21
CA ARG A 78 -4.70 -22.04 -19.03
C ARG A 78 -4.59 -22.93 -20.27
N GLY A 79 -3.38 -23.06 -20.81
CA GLY A 79 -3.06 -23.89 -21.99
C GLY A 79 -2.45 -25.25 -21.63
N PHE A 80 -2.31 -25.58 -20.34
CA PHE A 80 -1.70 -26.84 -19.88
C PHE A 80 -0.22 -27.03 -20.27
N GLU A 81 0.47 -25.95 -20.64
CA GLU A 81 1.86 -25.96 -21.10
C GLU A 81 2.89 -25.87 -19.97
N ALA A 82 2.47 -25.76 -18.70
CA ALA A 82 3.40 -25.58 -17.58
C ALA A 82 4.44 -26.72 -17.37
N GLY A 83 4.21 -27.92 -17.95
CA GLY A 83 5.18 -29.01 -18.00
C GLY A 83 6.13 -28.99 -19.21
N GLY A 84 6.01 -27.96 -20.06
CA GLY A 84 6.61 -27.90 -21.38
C GLY A 84 5.95 -28.86 -22.38
N PRO A 85 6.59 -29.13 -23.53
CA PRO A 85 6.01 -29.90 -24.62
C PRO A 85 5.97 -31.43 -24.38
N ASN A 86 6.28 -31.87 -23.16
CA ASN A 86 6.32 -33.29 -22.79
C ASN A 86 4.92 -33.79 -22.42
N THR A 87 4.61 -35.05 -22.72
CA THR A 87 3.34 -35.69 -22.33
C THR A 87 3.60 -36.85 -21.35
N PRO A 88 2.89 -36.92 -20.21
CA PRO A 88 1.93 -35.92 -19.74
C PRO A 88 2.64 -34.62 -19.32
N SER A 89 2.08 -33.49 -19.74
CA SER A 89 2.45 -32.17 -19.24
C SER A 89 1.90 -31.98 -17.83
N ASN A 90 2.53 -31.07 -17.07
CA ASN A 90 2.08 -30.69 -15.74
C ASN A 90 0.82 -29.83 -15.84
N ILE A 91 -0.27 -30.33 -15.25
CA ILE A 91 -1.55 -29.60 -15.20
C ILE A 91 -1.70 -28.75 -13.93
N ASP A 92 -0.73 -28.72 -13.00
CA ASP A 92 -0.81 -27.87 -11.80
C ASP A 92 -1.11 -26.40 -12.20
N PRO A 93 -2.06 -25.70 -11.54
CA PRO A 93 -2.79 -26.09 -10.34
C PRO A 93 -4.16 -26.73 -10.59
N TRP A 94 -4.44 -27.25 -11.78
CA TRP A 94 -5.68 -27.98 -12.07
C TRP A 94 -5.76 -29.27 -11.24
N LEU A 95 -6.95 -29.53 -10.71
CA LEU A 95 -7.23 -30.66 -9.83
C LEU A 95 -8.49 -31.40 -10.28
N ILE A 96 -8.55 -32.71 -9.99
CA ILE A 96 -9.63 -33.59 -10.42
C ILE A 96 -10.80 -33.54 -9.43
N ILE A 97 -12.02 -33.48 -9.96
CA ILE A 97 -13.28 -33.69 -9.23
C ILE A 97 -13.76 -35.11 -9.55
N GLY A 98 -13.70 -36.00 -8.57
CA GLY A 98 -13.99 -37.43 -8.74
C GLY A 98 -12.78 -38.29 -8.41
N ASP A 99 -12.88 -39.58 -8.71
CA ASP A 99 -11.80 -40.55 -8.52
C ASP A 99 -11.63 -41.40 -9.79
N GLU A 100 -10.60 -42.24 -9.82
CA GLU A 100 -10.25 -43.09 -10.97
C GLU A 100 -11.35 -44.09 -11.38
N SER A 101 -12.36 -44.33 -10.53
CA SER A 101 -13.52 -45.15 -10.91
C SER A 101 -14.51 -44.40 -11.79
N ASN A 102 -14.46 -43.06 -11.77
CA ASN A 102 -15.41 -42.20 -12.46
C ASN A 102 -14.77 -41.36 -13.58
N ILE A 103 -13.48 -41.03 -13.48
CA ILE A 103 -12.81 -40.09 -14.39
C ILE A 103 -11.32 -40.40 -14.51
N ILE A 104 -10.79 -40.26 -15.74
CA ILE A 104 -9.36 -40.30 -16.05
C ILE A 104 -8.99 -38.97 -16.71
N VAL A 105 -7.99 -38.28 -16.16
CA VAL A 105 -7.46 -37.02 -16.70
C VAL A 105 -6.01 -37.22 -17.13
N ALA A 106 -5.69 -36.80 -18.35
CA ALA A 106 -4.35 -36.84 -18.92
C ALA A 106 -4.13 -35.61 -19.82
N THR A 107 -2.92 -35.47 -20.34
CA THR A 107 -2.58 -34.49 -21.39
C THR A 107 -1.95 -35.20 -22.58
N ASP A 108 -2.28 -34.75 -23.77
CA ASP A 108 -1.74 -35.26 -25.03
C ASP A 108 -1.43 -34.11 -26.00
N ARG A 109 -0.85 -34.41 -27.18
CA ARG A 109 -0.47 -33.41 -28.19
C ARG A 109 -1.55 -33.18 -29.25
N SER A 110 -2.81 -33.09 -28.84
CA SER A 110 -3.95 -32.98 -29.76
C SER A 110 -4.43 -31.55 -30.02
N SER A 111 -3.83 -30.54 -29.39
CA SER A 111 -4.25 -29.14 -29.55
C SER A 111 -4.30 -28.70 -31.03
N CYS A 112 -5.24 -27.80 -31.34
CA CYS A 112 -5.29 -27.11 -32.62
C CYS A 112 -4.20 -26.06 -32.83
N PHE A 113 -3.44 -25.70 -31.79
CA PHE A 113 -2.38 -24.69 -31.86
C PHE A 113 -1.00 -25.34 -32.06
N ALA A 114 -0.32 -24.95 -33.14
CA ALA A 114 1.00 -25.53 -33.44
C ALA A 114 2.08 -25.14 -32.41
N THR A 115 1.96 -23.95 -31.82
CA THR A 115 2.87 -23.39 -30.81
C THR A 115 2.53 -23.85 -29.38
N ASN A 116 1.27 -24.21 -29.14
CA ASN A 116 0.75 -24.76 -27.88
C ASN A 116 0.19 -26.16 -28.13
N PRO A 117 1.05 -27.18 -28.32
CA PRO A 117 0.58 -28.47 -28.79
C PRO A 117 -0.20 -29.28 -27.73
N ILE A 118 -0.15 -28.90 -26.45
CA ILE A 118 -0.73 -29.68 -25.36
C ILE A 118 -2.22 -29.38 -25.19
N ALA A 119 -3.01 -30.43 -25.02
CA ALA A 119 -4.41 -30.34 -24.62
C ALA A 119 -4.69 -31.25 -23.43
N LEU A 120 -5.64 -30.86 -22.58
CA LEU A 120 -6.11 -31.71 -21.50
C LEU A 120 -7.18 -32.66 -22.04
N ARG A 121 -6.98 -33.97 -21.85
CA ARG A 121 -7.94 -35.03 -22.19
C ARG A 121 -8.63 -35.52 -20.91
N MET A 122 -9.95 -35.41 -20.89
CA MET A 122 -10.81 -35.86 -19.82
C MET A 122 -11.70 -37.00 -20.31
N GLU A 123 -11.56 -38.19 -19.72
CA GLU A 123 -12.38 -39.36 -20.02
C GLU A 123 -13.28 -39.68 -18.83
N VAL A 124 -14.58 -39.59 -19.04
CA VAL A 124 -15.62 -39.79 -18.02
C VAL A 124 -16.18 -41.19 -18.16
N LEU A 125 -16.03 -41.97 -17.10
CA LEU A 125 -16.39 -43.39 -17.05
C LEU A 125 -17.78 -43.64 -16.46
N CYS A 126 -18.27 -42.71 -15.63
CA CYS A 126 -19.59 -42.80 -15.03
C CYS A 126 -20.69 -42.24 -15.94
N GLU A 127 -21.93 -42.69 -15.73
CA GLU A 127 -23.09 -42.29 -16.50
C GLU A 127 -24.10 -41.48 -15.64
N SER A 128 -25.01 -40.77 -16.31
CA SER A 128 -26.05 -39.99 -15.64
C SER A 128 -27.10 -40.86 -14.93
N SER A 129 -27.23 -42.12 -15.36
CA SER A 129 -28.09 -43.16 -14.80
C SER A 129 -27.52 -44.53 -15.16
N GLY A 130 -27.71 -45.57 -14.33
CA GLY A 130 -27.18 -46.91 -14.60
C GLY A 130 -26.57 -47.56 -13.36
N ASN A 131 -25.60 -48.44 -13.57
CA ASN A 131 -24.89 -49.11 -12.47
C ASN A 131 -23.73 -48.25 -11.93
N ASP A 132 -23.05 -47.49 -12.79
CA ASP A 132 -21.90 -46.64 -12.44
C ASP A 132 -22.29 -45.16 -12.55
N VAL A 133 -23.08 -44.69 -11.58
CA VAL A 133 -23.73 -43.36 -11.64
C VAL A 133 -22.78 -42.25 -11.17
N CYS A 134 -22.64 -41.19 -11.96
CA CYS A 134 -21.86 -40.02 -11.56
C CYS A 134 -22.43 -39.36 -10.29
N PRO A 135 -21.60 -38.79 -9.41
CA PRO A 135 -22.04 -38.00 -8.28
C PRO A 135 -23.02 -36.88 -8.69
N PRO A 136 -23.91 -36.41 -7.79
CA PRO A 136 -24.90 -35.38 -8.13
C PRO A 136 -24.33 -34.08 -8.73
N GLY A 137 -23.12 -33.68 -8.33
CA GLY A 137 -22.40 -32.51 -8.86
C GLY A 137 -21.56 -32.78 -10.12
N GLY A 138 -21.57 -34.01 -10.64
CA GLY A 138 -20.72 -34.46 -11.74
C GLY A 138 -19.28 -34.76 -11.32
N VAL A 139 -18.50 -35.18 -12.31
CA VAL A 139 -17.04 -35.32 -12.24
C VAL A 139 -16.38 -34.40 -13.26
N GLY A 140 -15.11 -34.09 -13.07
CA GLY A 140 -14.39 -33.19 -13.97
C GLY A 140 -13.08 -32.65 -13.40
N ILE A 141 -12.81 -31.38 -13.66
CA ILE A 141 -11.61 -30.69 -13.19
C ILE A 141 -11.95 -29.29 -12.65
N TYR A 142 -11.05 -28.73 -11.83
CA TYR A 142 -11.14 -27.34 -11.41
C TYR A 142 -9.77 -26.65 -11.36
N ASN A 143 -9.78 -25.34 -11.55
CA ASN A 143 -8.63 -24.46 -11.41
C ASN A 143 -8.88 -23.50 -10.23
N PRO A 144 -8.01 -23.47 -9.20
CA PRO A 144 -8.14 -22.53 -8.09
C PRO A 144 -7.65 -21.12 -8.45
N GLY A 145 -7.16 -20.89 -9.67
CA GLY A 145 -6.51 -19.67 -10.08
C GLY A 145 -5.20 -19.45 -9.33
N PHE A 146 -4.89 -18.20 -9.02
CA PHE A 146 -3.69 -17.81 -8.29
C PHE A 146 -3.99 -17.72 -6.78
N TRP A 147 -4.07 -18.89 -6.14
CA TRP A 147 -4.48 -19.07 -4.73
C TRP A 147 -5.87 -18.49 -4.41
N GLY A 148 -6.82 -18.74 -5.31
CA GLY A 148 -8.21 -18.31 -5.22
C GLY A 148 -8.55 -17.26 -6.28
N MET A 149 -9.83 -17.21 -6.63
CA MET A 149 -10.40 -16.20 -7.53
C MET A 149 -11.33 -15.26 -6.73
N ASN A 150 -11.13 -13.95 -6.87
CA ASN A 150 -12.04 -12.96 -6.28
C ASN A 150 -13.27 -12.77 -7.17
N ILE A 151 -14.36 -13.43 -6.80
CA ILE A 151 -15.64 -13.32 -7.49
C ILE A 151 -16.52 -12.31 -6.75
N GLU A 152 -17.03 -11.33 -7.47
CA GLU A 152 -17.80 -10.21 -6.93
C GLU A 152 -19.26 -10.29 -7.38
N GLU A 153 -20.18 -9.94 -6.49
CA GLU A 153 -21.62 -9.93 -6.75
C GLU A 153 -21.97 -9.05 -7.96
N ALA A 154 -22.84 -9.57 -8.82
CA ALA A 154 -23.34 -8.94 -10.05
C ALA A 154 -22.27 -8.62 -11.11
N LYS A 155 -20.99 -8.98 -10.89
CA LYS A 155 -19.93 -8.82 -11.89
C LYS A 155 -19.96 -9.95 -12.91
N VAL A 156 -19.51 -9.61 -14.12
CA VAL A 156 -19.50 -10.50 -15.28
C VAL A 156 -18.06 -10.92 -15.57
N TYR A 157 -17.89 -12.22 -15.79
CA TYR A 157 -16.62 -12.87 -16.11
C TYR A 157 -16.75 -13.55 -17.48
N LYS A 158 -15.84 -13.23 -18.39
CA LYS A 158 -15.80 -13.77 -19.74
C LYS A 158 -15.06 -15.09 -19.72
N VAL A 159 -15.74 -16.15 -20.12
CA VAL A 159 -15.14 -17.46 -20.34
C VAL A 159 -14.84 -17.59 -21.83
N SER A 160 -13.65 -18.06 -22.15
CA SER A 160 -13.26 -18.52 -23.49
C SER A 160 -12.50 -19.82 -23.35
N MET A 161 -12.83 -20.84 -24.15
CA MET A 161 -12.08 -22.08 -24.20
C MET A 161 -12.27 -22.79 -25.52
N TYR A 162 -11.35 -23.68 -25.86
CA TYR A 162 -11.47 -24.58 -27.00
C TYR A 162 -11.88 -25.97 -26.51
N ILE A 163 -12.86 -26.57 -27.21
CA ILE A 163 -13.42 -27.87 -26.86
C ILE A 163 -13.41 -28.77 -28.09
N MET A 164 -13.08 -30.04 -27.88
CA MET A 164 -13.31 -31.13 -28.83
C MET A 164 -13.86 -32.34 -28.06
N SER A 165 -14.73 -33.15 -28.69
CA SER A 165 -15.26 -34.36 -28.07
C SER A 165 -15.61 -35.45 -29.08
N SER A 166 -15.49 -36.69 -28.62
CA SER A 166 -15.86 -37.88 -29.41
C SER A 166 -17.33 -38.24 -29.32
N ASP A 167 -18.07 -37.67 -28.37
CA ASP A 167 -19.42 -38.09 -27.97
C ASP A 167 -20.31 -36.88 -27.67
N SER A 168 -21.60 -37.13 -27.42
CA SER A 168 -22.49 -36.07 -26.96
C SER A 168 -22.14 -35.70 -25.52
N MET A 169 -22.16 -34.42 -25.20
CA MET A 169 -21.74 -33.95 -23.89
C MET A 169 -22.75 -32.99 -23.26
N ASP A 170 -22.77 -33.01 -21.93
CA ASP A 170 -23.38 -31.96 -21.12
C ASP A 170 -22.33 -31.41 -20.13
N LEU A 171 -21.66 -30.32 -20.50
CA LEU A 171 -20.57 -29.73 -19.74
C LEU A 171 -21.06 -28.49 -18.99
N THR A 172 -20.97 -28.52 -17.66
CA THR A 172 -21.24 -27.37 -16.81
C THR A 172 -19.94 -26.68 -16.44
N VAL A 173 -19.83 -25.41 -16.83
CA VAL A 173 -18.75 -24.51 -16.41
C VAL A 173 -19.28 -23.64 -15.28
N SER A 174 -18.61 -23.63 -14.12
CA SER A 174 -19.10 -22.89 -12.96
C SER A 174 -18.00 -22.22 -12.15
N LEU A 175 -18.36 -21.09 -11.57
CA LEU A 175 -17.64 -20.43 -10.50
C LEU A 175 -18.20 -20.92 -9.17
N THR A 176 -17.35 -21.48 -8.32
CA THR A 176 -17.76 -21.97 -7.01
C THR A 176 -16.83 -21.46 -5.91
N SER A 177 -17.26 -21.54 -4.66
CA SER A 177 -16.35 -21.47 -3.52
C SER A 177 -15.20 -22.46 -3.65
N SER A 178 -14.10 -22.23 -2.94
CA SER A 178 -12.90 -23.08 -2.96
C SER A 178 -13.18 -24.56 -2.63
N ASP A 179 -14.18 -24.85 -1.81
CA ASP A 179 -14.62 -26.21 -1.46
C ASP A 179 -15.63 -26.82 -2.46
N GLY A 180 -16.10 -26.06 -3.44
CA GLY A 180 -17.08 -26.49 -4.44
C GLY A 180 -18.53 -26.52 -3.97
N LEU A 181 -18.81 -26.11 -2.72
CA LEU A 181 -20.15 -26.26 -2.13
C LEU A 181 -21.12 -25.12 -2.51
N GLN A 182 -20.60 -23.91 -2.68
CA GLN A 182 -21.38 -22.73 -3.06
C GLN A 182 -21.21 -22.47 -4.56
N ASN A 183 -22.29 -22.56 -5.32
CA ASN A 183 -22.30 -22.16 -6.72
C ASN A 183 -22.60 -20.65 -6.84
N LEU A 184 -21.69 -19.92 -7.48
CA LEU A 184 -21.77 -18.47 -7.63
C LEU A 184 -22.34 -18.08 -9.01
N ALA A 185 -21.93 -18.82 -10.04
CA ALA A 185 -22.42 -18.71 -11.41
C ALA A 185 -22.17 -20.04 -12.14
N ALA A 186 -23.07 -20.43 -13.03
CA ALA A 186 -22.89 -21.60 -13.88
C ALA A 186 -23.48 -21.37 -15.27
N TYR A 187 -22.87 -22.00 -16.26
CA TYR A 187 -23.36 -22.09 -17.62
C TYR A 187 -23.18 -23.53 -18.11
N THR A 188 -24.20 -24.08 -18.76
CA THR A 188 -24.20 -25.45 -19.22
C THR A 188 -24.20 -25.49 -20.74
N ILE A 189 -23.21 -26.16 -21.29
CA ILE A 189 -23.03 -26.41 -22.72
C ILE A 189 -23.55 -27.81 -23.00
N THR A 190 -24.68 -27.89 -23.69
CA THR A 190 -25.21 -29.16 -24.19
C THR A 190 -24.97 -29.23 -25.68
N ALA A 191 -24.37 -30.33 -26.13
CA ALA A 191 -24.00 -30.51 -27.54
C ALA A 191 -24.09 -31.97 -27.96
N ASP A 192 -24.51 -32.16 -29.21
CA ASP A 192 -24.50 -33.46 -29.86
C ASP A 192 -23.10 -33.79 -30.37
N LYS A 193 -22.86 -35.06 -30.68
CA LYS A 193 -21.55 -35.57 -31.13
C LYS A 193 -20.93 -34.78 -32.29
N GLU A 194 -21.73 -34.26 -33.22
CA GLU A 194 -21.21 -33.56 -34.40
C GLU A 194 -20.81 -32.10 -34.11
N ASP A 195 -21.29 -31.48 -33.03
CA ASP A 195 -21.04 -30.06 -32.73
C ASP A 195 -19.58 -29.80 -32.32
N PHE A 196 -18.94 -30.77 -31.62
CA PHE A 196 -17.57 -30.67 -31.10
C PHE A 196 -16.63 -31.72 -31.67
N LYS A 197 -16.96 -32.29 -32.83
CA LYS A 197 -16.10 -33.29 -33.51
C LYS A 197 -14.73 -32.72 -33.90
N GLU A 198 -14.68 -31.42 -34.16
CA GLU A 198 -13.45 -30.65 -34.38
C GLU A 198 -13.30 -29.60 -33.26
N TRP A 199 -12.06 -29.16 -33.03
CA TRP A 199 -11.76 -28.09 -32.07
C TRP A 199 -12.58 -26.84 -32.35
N THR A 200 -13.38 -26.44 -31.37
CA THR A 200 -14.30 -25.31 -31.49
C THR A 200 -14.10 -24.35 -30.33
N LYS A 201 -13.92 -23.06 -30.64
CA LYS A 201 -13.89 -22.00 -29.63
C LYS A 201 -15.30 -21.75 -29.09
N VAL A 202 -15.44 -21.72 -27.77
CA VAL A 202 -16.68 -21.40 -27.07
C VAL A 202 -16.45 -20.20 -26.17
N GLU A 203 -17.35 -19.23 -26.26
CA GLU A 203 -17.31 -18.00 -25.46
C GLU A 203 -18.67 -17.71 -24.84
N PHE A 204 -18.71 -17.38 -23.56
CA PHE A 204 -19.92 -16.96 -22.85
C PHE A 204 -19.57 -16.18 -21.59
N ASP A 205 -20.55 -15.47 -21.05
CA ASP A 205 -20.42 -14.65 -19.86
C ASP A 205 -21.01 -15.38 -18.64
N LEU A 206 -20.26 -15.42 -17.53
CA LEU A 206 -20.74 -15.84 -16.21
C LEU A 206 -21.00 -14.60 -15.36
N GLN A 207 -22.25 -14.40 -14.92
CA GLN A 207 -22.59 -13.36 -13.98
C GLN A 207 -22.73 -13.95 -12.57
N SER A 208 -21.92 -13.47 -11.63
CA SER A 208 -21.99 -13.96 -10.25
C SER A 208 -23.22 -13.42 -9.51
N SER A 209 -23.89 -14.32 -8.79
CA SER A 209 -25.01 -13.99 -7.90
C SER A 209 -24.57 -13.50 -6.52
N GLU A 210 -23.34 -13.80 -6.11
CA GLU A 210 -22.81 -13.50 -4.77
C GLU A 210 -21.34 -13.08 -4.84
N ARG A 211 -20.83 -12.54 -3.73
CA ARG A 211 -19.41 -12.24 -3.55
C ARG A 211 -18.71 -13.39 -2.81
N ASN A 212 -17.62 -13.89 -3.37
CA ASN A 212 -16.72 -14.80 -2.70
C ASN A 212 -15.24 -14.51 -3.07
N PRO A 213 -14.40 -14.08 -2.12
CA PRO A 213 -13.00 -13.73 -2.36
C PRO A 213 -12.07 -14.94 -2.59
N ASN A 214 -12.56 -16.17 -2.35
CA ASN A 214 -11.81 -17.41 -2.48
C ASN A 214 -12.62 -18.45 -3.25
N SER A 215 -12.62 -18.28 -4.57
CA SER A 215 -13.38 -19.11 -5.51
C SER A 215 -12.46 -19.90 -6.43
N ARG A 216 -13.05 -20.79 -7.23
CA ARG A 216 -12.40 -21.59 -8.27
C ARG A 216 -13.29 -21.69 -9.51
N LEU A 217 -12.69 -21.94 -10.67
CA LEU A 217 -13.39 -22.33 -11.89
C LEU A 217 -13.45 -23.85 -11.95
N GLN A 218 -14.62 -24.43 -12.22
CA GLN A 218 -14.76 -25.88 -12.41
C GLN A 218 -15.50 -26.21 -13.71
N LEU A 219 -15.06 -27.31 -14.33
CA LEU A 219 -15.60 -27.90 -15.55
C LEU A 219 -16.07 -29.31 -15.17
N THR A 220 -17.38 -29.53 -15.09
CA THR A 220 -17.94 -30.83 -14.67
C THR A 220 -19.00 -31.34 -15.63
N THR A 221 -19.16 -32.66 -15.66
CA THR A 221 -20.18 -33.32 -16.47
C THR A 221 -20.71 -34.57 -15.77
N ARG A 222 -21.86 -35.05 -16.23
CA ARG A 222 -22.49 -36.30 -15.81
C ARG A 222 -22.69 -37.28 -16.98
N THR A 223 -22.19 -36.93 -18.16
CA THR A 223 -22.27 -37.76 -19.36
C THR A 223 -20.95 -38.47 -19.57
N SER A 224 -21.00 -39.78 -19.80
CA SER A 224 -19.82 -40.56 -20.18
C SER A 224 -19.32 -40.15 -21.56
N GLY A 225 -18.01 -40.25 -21.77
CA GLY A 225 -17.37 -39.87 -23.03
C GLY A 225 -16.01 -39.22 -22.83
N ILE A 226 -15.39 -38.83 -23.94
CA ILE A 226 -14.08 -38.17 -23.94
C ILE A 226 -14.24 -36.73 -24.41
N VAL A 227 -13.68 -35.80 -23.62
CA VAL A 227 -13.65 -34.37 -23.91
C VAL A 227 -12.23 -33.87 -23.80
N TRP A 228 -11.82 -33.05 -24.76
CA TRP A 228 -10.56 -32.32 -24.74
C TRP A 228 -10.81 -30.84 -24.50
N PHE A 229 -9.94 -30.23 -23.72
CA PHE A 229 -9.92 -28.80 -23.41
C PHE A 229 -8.58 -28.19 -23.76
N ASP A 230 -8.62 -26.97 -24.25
CA ASP A 230 -7.44 -26.14 -24.46
C ASP A 230 -7.76 -24.65 -24.29
N GLN A 231 -6.75 -23.86 -23.94
CA GLN A 231 -6.78 -22.40 -23.80
C GLN A 231 -7.98 -21.91 -22.96
N VAL A 232 -8.12 -22.46 -21.75
CA VAL A 232 -9.25 -22.13 -20.85
C VAL A 232 -8.99 -20.81 -20.12
N SER A 233 -9.67 -19.75 -20.52
CA SER A 233 -9.51 -18.40 -19.94
C SER A 233 -10.76 -17.97 -19.18
N LEU A 234 -10.54 -17.22 -18.10
CA LEU A 234 -11.58 -16.53 -17.35
C LEU A 234 -11.08 -15.12 -16.98
N MET A 235 -11.60 -14.10 -17.66
CA MET A 235 -11.25 -12.71 -17.38
C MET A 235 -12.45 -11.92 -16.85
N PRO A 236 -12.28 -11.07 -15.83
CA PRO A 236 -13.30 -10.08 -15.48
C PRO A 236 -13.62 -9.18 -16.68
N SER A 237 -14.90 -8.91 -16.94
CA SER A 237 -15.30 -7.98 -18.02
C SER A 237 -14.87 -6.54 -17.74
N GLU A 238 -14.76 -6.17 -16.47
CA GLU A 238 -14.32 -4.83 -16.05
C GLU A 238 -12.83 -4.83 -15.67
N THR A 239 -11.96 -4.55 -16.64
CA THR A 239 -10.52 -4.34 -16.42
C THR A 239 -10.16 -2.85 -16.47
N TYR A 240 -8.95 -2.49 -15.99
CA TYR A 240 -8.45 -1.12 -16.09
C TYR A 240 -8.39 -0.69 -17.56
N MET A 241 -9.05 0.44 -17.87
CA MET A 241 -9.24 0.94 -19.25
C MET A 241 -9.82 -0.07 -20.25
N ARG A 242 -10.33 -1.22 -19.80
CA ARG A 242 -10.73 -2.38 -20.63
C ARG A 242 -9.58 -3.03 -21.41
N HIS A 243 -8.34 -2.86 -20.97
CA HIS A 243 -7.14 -3.38 -21.63
C HIS A 243 -6.54 -4.63 -20.95
N GLY A 244 -7.31 -5.31 -20.09
CA GLY A 244 -6.90 -6.61 -19.52
C GLY A 244 -6.17 -6.53 -18.18
N TYR A 245 -5.87 -5.34 -17.64
CA TYR A 245 -5.23 -5.23 -16.32
C TYR A 245 -6.21 -5.27 -15.16
N ARG A 246 -5.76 -5.87 -14.06
CA ARG A 246 -6.45 -5.90 -12.78
C ARG A 246 -6.60 -4.48 -12.24
N LYS A 247 -7.85 -4.05 -12.05
CA LYS A 247 -8.21 -2.64 -11.86
C LYS A 247 -7.60 -2.01 -10.61
N ASP A 248 -7.57 -2.74 -9.51
CA ASP A 248 -7.05 -2.26 -8.24
C ASP A 248 -5.53 -2.02 -8.28
N LEU A 249 -4.76 -2.97 -8.82
CA LEU A 249 -3.31 -2.85 -8.96
C LEU A 249 -2.90 -1.78 -9.97
N ALA A 250 -3.53 -1.74 -11.15
CA ALA A 250 -3.28 -0.71 -12.15
C ALA A 250 -3.61 0.69 -11.62
N SER A 251 -4.66 0.82 -10.80
CA SER A 251 -5.00 2.09 -10.14
C SER A 251 -3.93 2.54 -9.14
N MET A 252 -3.27 1.61 -8.44
CA MET A 252 -2.12 1.96 -7.58
C MET A 252 -0.95 2.51 -8.40
N LEU A 253 -0.67 1.94 -9.57
CA LEU A 253 0.35 2.48 -10.48
C LEU A 253 -0.03 3.87 -10.99
N ALA A 254 -1.26 4.04 -11.48
CA ALA A 254 -1.76 5.33 -11.95
C ALA A 254 -1.70 6.40 -10.85
N ASN A 255 -1.95 6.02 -9.59
CA ASN A 255 -1.82 6.91 -8.46
C ASN A 255 -0.40 7.44 -8.29
N LEU A 256 0.65 6.67 -8.60
CA LEU A 256 2.05 7.15 -8.55
C LEU A 256 2.36 8.21 -9.62
N LYS A 257 1.53 8.34 -10.66
CA LYS A 257 1.78 9.21 -11.83
C LYS A 257 3.20 9.01 -12.42
N PRO A 258 3.60 7.77 -12.72
CA PRO A 258 4.94 7.49 -13.22
C PRO A 258 5.18 8.21 -14.55
N LYS A 259 6.40 8.67 -14.78
CA LYS A 259 6.81 9.25 -16.07
C LYS A 259 7.53 8.27 -16.98
N ILE A 260 7.99 7.16 -16.43
CA ILE A 260 8.55 6.05 -17.19
C ILE A 260 7.96 4.71 -16.72
N LEU A 261 7.90 3.75 -17.64
CA LEU A 261 7.72 2.33 -17.37
C LEU A 261 8.88 1.58 -18.02
N LYS A 262 9.83 1.08 -17.23
CA LYS A 262 10.89 0.18 -17.72
C LYS A 262 10.40 -1.27 -17.63
N PHE A 263 10.39 -1.99 -18.75
CA PHE A 263 9.79 -3.34 -18.87
C PHE A 263 10.43 -4.16 -20.02
N PRO A 264 10.21 -5.48 -20.10
CA PRO A 264 9.72 -6.35 -19.03
C PRO A 264 10.85 -6.76 -18.07
N GLY A 265 11.96 -6.02 -18.11
CA GLY A 265 12.85 -5.76 -16.98
C GLY A 265 13.68 -6.92 -16.45
N GLY A 266 14.81 -6.57 -15.84
CA GLY A 266 15.45 -7.43 -14.86
C GLY A 266 16.01 -8.71 -15.45
N ASN A 267 16.00 -9.75 -14.63
CA ASN A 267 16.49 -11.06 -15.02
C ASN A 267 15.47 -11.83 -15.88
N TYR A 268 14.19 -11.43 -15.87
CA TYR A 268 13.13 -12.05 -16.68
C TYR A 268 13.42 -11.98 -18.18
N VAL A 269 13.95 -10.86 -18.67
CA VAL A 269 14.36 -10.71 -20.09
C VAL A 269 15.49 -11.66 -20.47
N MET A 270 16.38 -11.97 -19.53
CA MET A 270 17.58 -12.77 -19.78
C MET A 270 17.34 -14.28 -19.64
N GLY A 271 16.55 -14.68 -18.64
CA GLY A 271 16.49 -16.06 -18.17
C GLY A 271 17.79 -16.50 -17.49
N ASN A 272 17.77 -17.64 -16.78
CA ASN A 272 19.00 -18.36 -16.44
C ASN A 272 19.61 -19.01 -17.70
N TYR A 273 18.77 -19.43 -18.64
CA TYR A 273 19.13 -19.97 -19.96
C TYR A 273 18.32 -19.30 -21.06
N LEU A 274 18.90 -19.17 -22.26
CA LEU A 274 18.29 -18.47 -23.40
C LEU A 274 17.01 -19.15 -23.92
N SER A 275 16.82 -20.43 -23.62
CA SER A 275 15.58 -21.17 -23.90
C SER A 275 14.39 -20.70 -23.06
N ASN A 276 14.65 -20.03 -21.94
CA ASN A 276 13.66 -19.51 -20.99
C ASN A 276 13.68 -17.97 -20.94
N ALA A 277 14.34 -17.33 -21.90
CA ALA A 277 14.39 -15.89 -21.99
C ALA A 277 13.10 -15.36 -22.64
N PHE A 278 12.60 -14.23 -22.15
CA PHE A 278 11.45 -13.55 -22.75
C PHE A 278 11.69 -13.21 -24.24
N ARG A 279 10.75 -13.59 -25.11
CA ARG A 279 10.76 -13.32 -26.56
C ARG A 279 9.59 -12.43 -26.93
N TRP A 280 9.84 -11.15 -27.18
CA TRP A 280 8.77 -10.18 -27.43
C TRP A 280 7.85 -10.61 -28.60
N SER A 281 8.43 -11.18 -29.67
CA SER A 281 7.73 -11.61 -30.87
C SER A 281 6.81 -12.81 -30.64
N GLU A 282 7.05 -13.60 -29.60
CA GLU A 282 6.18 -14.70 -29.15
C GLU A 282 5.08 -14.21 -28.19
N THR A 283 5.10 -12.93 -27.80
CA THR A 283 4.15 -12.33 -26.86
C THR A 283 3.17 -11.36 -27.52
N VAL A 284 3.15 -11.30 -28.86
CA VAL A 284 2.22 -10.48 -29.64
C VAL A 284 1.31 -11.36 -30.48
N GLY A 285 0.19 -10.81 -30.95
CA GLY A 285 -0.87 -11.57 -31.63
C GLY A 285 -1.89 -12.18 -30.67
N PRO A 286 -2.75 -13.09 -31.17
CA PRO A 286 -3.77 -13.79 -30.38
C PRO A 286 -3.13 -14.48 -29.19
N TRP A 287 -3.74 -14.34 -28.01
CA TRP A 287 -3.14 -14.84 -26.78
C TRP A 287 -3.15 -16.36 -26.72
N GLU A 288 -4.12 -17.02 -27.38
CA GLU A 288 -4.25 -18.48 -27.46
C GLU A 288 -3.11 -19.14 -28.25
N GLU A 289 -2.37 -18.36 -29.05
CA GLU A 289 -1.23 -18.85 -29.85
C GLU A 289 0.13 -18.56 -29.20
N ARG A 290 0.15 -17.82 -28.08
CA ARG A 290 1.39 -17.49 -27.37
C ARG A 290 1.91 -18.74 -26.65
N PRO A 291 3.17 -19.16 -26.85
CA PRO A 291 3.70 -20.40 -26.28
C PRO A 291 3.86 -20.36 -24.75
N GLY A 292 3.93 -19.16 -24.18
CA GLY A 292 4.39 -18.98 -22.81
C GLY A 292 5.84 -19.46 -22.64
N HIS A 293 6.34 -19.39 -21.41
CA HIS A 293 7.60 -20.03 -21.06
C HIS A 293 7.72 -20.26 -19.55
N PHE A 294 8.68 -21.10 -19.17
CA PHE A 294 9.05 -21.24 -17.78
C PHE A 294 10.02 -20.12 -17.40
N ASN A 295 9.59 -19.23 -16.51
CA ASN A 295 10.45 -18.21 -15.92
C ASN A 295 11.40 -18.86 -14.91
N ASP A 296 12.52 -19.36 -15.40
CA ASP A 296 13.49 -20.14 -14.62
C ASP A 296 14.26 -19.33 -13.58
N VAL A 297 14.27 -18.00 -13.69
CA VAL A 297 14.86 -17.08 -12.72
C VAL A 297 14.04 -17.06 -11.45
N TRP A 298 12.72 -16.93 -11.59
CA TRP A 298 11.80 -16.74 -10.47
C TRP A 298 11.00 -18.00 -10.11
N GLY A 299 11.04 -19.03 -10.96
CA GLY A 299 10.63 -20.39 -10.66
C GLY A 299 9.13 -20.64 -10.78
N TYR A 300 8.48 -20.10 -11.81
CA TYR A 300 7.09 -20.36 -12.15
C TYR A 300 6.82 -20.21 -13.66
N TRP A 301 5.69 -20.74 -14.11
CA TRP A 301 5.25 -20.66 -15.51
C TRP A 301 4.54 -19.33 -15.80
N THR A 302 4.75 -18.78 -16.99
CA THR A 302 4.02 -17.62 -17.54
C THR A 302 3.41 -18.00 -18.88
N ASP A 303 2.12 -17.71 -19.04
CA ASP A 303 1.41 -17.89 -20.31
C ASP A 303 1.64 -16.72 -21.28
N ASP A 304 2.49 -15.75 -20.91
CA ASP A 304 2.84 -14.54 -21.69
C ASP A 304 1.64 -13.73 -22.20
N GLY A 305 0.54 -13.78 -21.44
CA GLY A 305 -0.65 -12.95 -21.67
C GLY A 305 -0.37 -11.45 -21.47
N LEU A 306 0.53 -11.10 -20.55
CA LEU A 306 1.07 -9.75 -20.42
C LEU A 306 2.36 -9.64 -21.26
N GLY A 307 2.17 -9.35 -22.54
CA GLY A 307 3.24 -9.32 -23.55
C GLY A 307 3.71 -7.91 -23.90
N PHE A 308 4.51 -7.83 -24.97
CA PHE A 308 5.13 -6.58 -25.43
C PHE A 308 4.09 -5.50 -25.76
N PHE A 309 3.02 -5.87 -26.46
CA PHE A 309 1.91 -4.96 -26.77
C PHE A 309 1.24 -4.43 -25.51
N GLU A 310 0.93 -5.32 -24.56
CA GLU A 310 0.25 -4.95 -23.34
C GLU A 310 1.13 -4.04 -22.45
N PHE A 311 2.45 -4.15 -22.45
CA PHE A 311 3.28 -3.18 -21.73
C PHE A 311 3.33 -1.80 -22.39
N LEU A 312 3.37 -1.74 -23.72
CA LEU A 312 3.29 -0.47 -24.46
C LEU A 312 1.94 0.23 -24.21
N GLN A 313 0.85 -0.53 -24.24
CA GLN A 313 -0.50 -0.02 -23.91
C GLN A 313 -0.57 0.46 -22.45
N LEU A 314 0.03 -0.27 -21.50
CA LEU A 314 0.07 0.15 -20.10
C LEU A 314 0.83 1.47 -19.92
N ALA A 315 1.93 1.67 -20.65
CA ALA A 315 2.69 2.92 -20.61
C ALA A 315 1.81 4.11 -21.07
N GLU A 316 1.06 3.94 -22.17
CA GLU A 316 0.11 4.97 -22.64
C GLU A 316 -1.01 5.23 -21.63
N ASP A 317 -1.61 4.18 -21.07
CA ASP A 317 -2.70 4.29 -20.09
C ASP A 317 -2.27 5.01 -18.80
N LEU A 318 -0.99 4.91 -18.44
CA LEU A 318 -0.38 5.60 -17.30
C LEU A 318 0.15 7.00 -17.65
N GLY A 319 0.21 7.35 -18.94
CA GLY A 319 0.86 8.58 -19.42
C GLY A 319 2.38 8.58 -19.18
N ALA A 320 3.00 7.41 -19.24
CA ALA A 320 4.42 7.17 -19.02
C ALA A 320 5.16 6.87 -20.33
N CYS A 321 6.45 7.24 -20.40
CA CYS A 321 7.31 6.84 -21.51
C CYS A 321 7.77 5.38 -21.34
N PRO A 322 7.59 4.50 -22.33
CA PRO A 322 8.13 3.14 -22.28
C PRO A 322 9.67 3.13 -22.42
N VAL A 323 10.33 2.34 -21.58
CA VAL A 323 11.75 1.99 -21.69
C VAL A 323 11.84 0.48 -21.89
N TRP A 324 12.03 0.04 -23.12
CA TRP A 324 12.02 -1.39 -23.44
C TRP A 324 13.39 -2.02 -23.18
N VAL A 325 13.41 -3.05 -22.34
CA VAL A 325 14.57 -3.89 -22.06
C VAL A 325 14.59 -5.05 -23.04
N VAL A 326 15.65 -5.13 -23.84
CA VAL A 326 15.80 -6.15 -24.89
C VAL A 326 16.74 -7.26 -24.46
N ASN A 327 16.46 -8.49 -24.90
CA ASN A 327 17.44 -9.57 -24.82
C ASN A 327 18.49 -9.35 -25.91
N ASP A 328 19.75 -9.20 -25.50
CA ASP A 328 20.89 -8.87 -26.37
C ASP A 328 21.70 -10.11 -26.77
N GLY A 329 21.09 -11.30 -26.69
CA GLY A 329 21.76 -12.57 -26.91
C GLY A 329 22.50 -13.10 -25.69
N ALA A 330 22.13 -12.67 -24.48
CA ALA A 330 22.64 -13.21 -23.23
C ALA A 330 21.53 -13.72 -22.31
N SER A 331 21.85 -14.76 -21.55
CA SER A 331 21.13 -15.23 -20.35
C SER A 331 22.11 -15.24 -19.18
N ARG A 332 21.69 -15.45 -17.93
CA ARG A 332 22.65 -15.45 -16.79
C ARG A 332 23.76 -16.50 -16.90
N ASN A 333 23.60 -17.54 -17.71
CA ASN A 333 24.59 -18.60 -17.90
C ASN A 333 25.16 -18.71 -19.33
N GLU A 334 24.55 -18.05 -20.33
CA GLU A 334 24.90 -18.22 -21.74
C GLU A 334 25.07 -16.88 -22.45
N GLN A 335 25.85 -16.89 -23.53
CA GLN A 335 26.03 -15.74 -24.39
C GLN A 335 26.22 -16.19 -25.83
N VAL A 336 25.44 -15.62 -26.75
CA VAL A 336 25.48 -15.92 -28.17
C VAL A 336 26.79 -15.38 -28.78
N PRO A 337 27.55 -16.21 -29.51
CA PRO A 337 28.72 -15.74 -30.23
C PRO A 337 28.39 -14.62 -31.22
N SER A 338 29.28 -13.64 -31.33
CA SER A 338 29.13 -12.51 -32.26
C SER A 338 28.93 -12.94 -33.71
N ALA A 339 29.47 -14.09 -34.13
CA ALA A 339 29.28 -14.62 -35.48
C ALA A 339 27.81 -14.96 -35.81
N THR A 340 26.97 -15.24 -34.81
CA THR A 340 25.57 -15.69 -34.98
C THR A 340 24.55 -14.75 -34.35
N ILE A 341 24.96 -13.59 -33.81
CA ILE A 341 24.08 -12.63 -33.12
C ILE A 341 23.08 -11.92 -34.05
N ALA A 342 23.26 -12.00 -35.36
CA ALA A 342 22.47 -11.25 -36.34
C ALA A 342 20.95 -11.49 -36.23
N ALA A 343 20.53 -12.70 -35.84
CA ALA A 343 19.11 -13.01 -35.63
C ALA A 343 18.51 -12.19 -34.48
N PHE A 344 19.23 -12.04 -33.37
CA PHE A 344 18.80 -11.24 -32.22
C PHE A 344 18.80 -9.75 -32.55
N VAL A 345 19.80 -9.28 -33.32
CA VAL A 345 19.84 -7.89 -33.80
C VAL A 345 18.60 -7.58 -34.65
N LYS A 346 18.24 -8.49 -35.56
CA LYS A 346 17.04 -8.35 -36.37
C LYS A 346 15.78 -8.36 -35.50
N ASP A 347 15.67 -9.30 -34.57
CA ASP A 347 14.52 -9.42 -33.67
C ASP A 347 14.27 -8.12 -32.87
N VAL A 348 15.32 -7.45 -32.40
CA VAL A 348 15.18 -6.15 -31.72
C VAL A 348 14.71 -5.04 -32.67
N VAL A 349 15.27 -4.96 -33.88
CA VAL A 349 14.83 -3.95 -34.88
C VAL A 349 13.38 -4.18 -35.32
N ASP A 350 12.98 -5.45 -35.45
CA ASP A 350 11.62 -5.88 -35.73
C ASP A 350 10.66 -5.46 -34.60
N GLY A 351 11.06 -5.57 -33.34
CA GLY A 351 10.27 -5.09 -32.19
C GLY A 351 10.10 -3.58 -32.17
N ILE A 352 11.12 -2.84 -32.61
CA ILE A 352 10.99 -1.38 -32.80
C ILE A 352 10.04 -1.07 -33.97
N GLU A 353 10.08 -1.84 -35.07
CA GLU A 353 9.12 -1.71 -36.18
C GLU A 353 7.69 -2.05 -35.73
N PHE A 354 7.50 -3.07 -34.88
CA PHE A 354 6.21 -3.35 -34.26
C PHE A 354 5.69 -2.14 -33.50
N ALA A 355 6.52 -1.53 -32.65
CA ALA A 355 6.11 -0.40 -31.82
C ALA A 355 5.90 0.90 -32.64
N ARG A 356 6.77 1.21 -33.61
CA ARG A 356 6.85 2.53 -34.26
C ARG A 356 6.54 2.55 -35.76
N GLY A 357 6.58 1.41 -36.44
CA GLY A 357 6.43 1.33 -37.89
C GLY A 357 5.03 1.68 -38.37
N ASP A 358 4.92 2.11 -39.63
CA ASP A 358 3.62 2.34 -40.27
C ASP A 358 2.76 1.06 -40.30
N PRO A 359 1.42 1.14 -40.24
CA PRO A 359 0.52 -0.03 -40.34
C PRO A 359 0.71 -0.91 -41.58
N GLY A 360 1.41 -0.43 -42.61
CA GLY A 360 1.72 -1.19 -43.83
C GLY A 360 3.03 -1.97 -43.79
N THR A 361 3.86 -1.81 -42.75
CA THR A 361 5.10 -2.58 -42.59
C THR A 361 4.82 -3.96 -42.01
N SER A 362 5.81 -4.85 -42.07
CA SER A 362 5.66 -6.24 -41.62
C SER A 362 5.14 -6.29 -40.18
N TRP A 363 5.84 -5.62 -39.27
CA TRP A 363 5.46 -5.65 -37.85
C TRP A 363 4.48 -4.55 -37.44
N GLY A 364 4.46 -3.40 -38.13
CA GLY A 364 3.44 -2.37 -37.90
C GLY A 364 2.03 -2.85 -38.24
N SER A 365 1.89 -3.76 -39.22
CA SER A 365 0.61 -4.40 -39.55
C SER A 365 0.11 -5.33 -38.44
N VAL A 366 1.01 -6.01 -37.72
CA VAL A 366 0.65 -6.84 -36.56
C VAL A 366 0.10 -5.97 -35.44
N ARG A 367 0.79 -4.87 -35.10
CA ARG A 367 0.31 -3.89 -34.10
C ARG A 367 -1.07 -3.34 -34.47
N ALA A 368 -1.26 -2.96 -35.74
CA ALA A 368 -2.54 -2.46 -36.23
C ALA A 368 -3.66 -3.51 -36.16
N ALA A 369 -3.37 -4.77 -36.49
CA ALA A 369 -4.31 -5.89 -36.38
C ALA A 369 -4.70 -6.20 -34.93
N MET A 370 -3.81 -5.93 -33.97
CA MET A 370 -4.08 -6.00 -32.53
C MET A 370 -4.93 -4.82 -32.02
N GLY A 371 -5.38 -3.92 -32.90
CA GLY A 371 -6.30 -2.84 -32.57
C GLY A 371 -5.63 -1.49 -32.31
N HIS A 372 -4.32 -1.36 -32.52
CA HIS A 372 -3.58 -0.11 -32.31
C HIS A 372 -2.80 0.31 -33.58
N PRO A 373 -3.44 1.01 -34.54
CA PRO A 373 -2.77 1.40 -35.77
C PRO A 373 -1.72 2.50 -35.57
N GLU A 374 -1.83 3.33 -34.54
CA GLU A 374 -0.90 4.43 -34.32
C GLU A 374 0.45 3.95 -33.75
N PRO A 375 1.58 4.57 -34.10
CA PRO A 375 2.87 4.26 -33.48
C PRO A 375 2.88 4.58 -31.96
N PHE A 376 3.43 3.68 -31.15
CA PHE A 376 3.75 3.95 -29.75
C PHE A 376 4.97 4.87 -29.63
N GLN A 377 5.05 5.65 -28.54
CA GLN A 377 6.18 6.55 -28.25
C GLN A 377 7.40 5.84 -27.64
N LEU A 378 7.92 4.81 -28.31
CA LEU A 378 9.09 4.07 -27.87
C LEU A 378 10.41 4.79 -28.19
N ASN A 379 10.85 5.64 -27.26
CA ASN A 379 12.03 6.49 -27.44
C ASN A 379 13.30 5.96 -26.75
N TYR A 380 13.18 4.94 -25.89
CA TYR A 380 14.27 4.45 -25.05
C TYR A 380 14.36 2.93 -25.12
N ILE A 381 15.58 2.44 -25.39
CA ILE A 381 15.91 1.01 -25.40
C ILE A 381 17.03 0.75 -24.39
N SER A 382 16.81 -0.20 -23.48
CA SER A 382 17.83 -0.73 -22.58
C SER A 382 18.41 -2.01 -23.15
N MET A 383 19.70 -1.97 -23.45
CA MET A 383 20.43 -3.10 -24.00
C MET A 383 20.85 -4.04 -22.88
N GLY A 384 20.13 -5.17 -22.77
CA GLY A 384 20.32 -6.08 -21.66
C GLY A 384 19.92 -5.48 -20.31
N ASN A 385 20.33 -6.14 -19.23
CA ASN A 385 20.03 -5.73 -17.85
C ASN A 385 21.27 -5.49 -16.99
N GLN A 386 22.16 -6.49 -16.85
CA GLN A 386 23.26 -6.46 -15.87
C GLN A 386 24.55 -7.14 -16.35
N GLU A 387 24.67 -7.42 -17.64
CA GLU A 387 25.72 -8.27 -18.25
C GLU A 387 27.13 -7.82 -17.86
N CYS A 388 27.35 -6.51 -17.76
CA CYS A 388 28.64 -5.92 -17.40
C CYS A 388 29.04 -6.09 -15.93
N SER A 389 28.08 -6.37 -15.05
CA SER A 389 28.26 -6.62 -13.61
C SER A 389 28.16 -8.11 -13.25
N MET A 390 27.55 -8.91 -14.12
CA MET A 390 27.42 -10.35 -13.95
C MET A 390 28.79 -11.03 -14.04
N HIS A 391 29.14 -11.74 -12.97
CA HIS A 391 30.33 -12.58 -12.91
C HIS A 391 30.03 -13.90 -13.63
N TYR A 392 30.01 -13.88 -14.96
CA TYR A 392 29.89 -15.09 -15.76
C TYR A 392 31.07 -16.02 -15.45
N TYR A 393 30.76 -17.11 -14.74
CA TYR A 393 31.67 -18.13 -14.23
C TYR A 393 32.75 -17.66 -13.24
N LYS A 394 32.84 -18.40 -12.13
CA LYS A 394 34.01 -18.47 -11.24
C LYS A 394 35.29 -18.74 -12.07
N GLY A 395 35.97 -17.69 -12.56
CA GLY A 395 37.34 -17.76 -13.08
C GLY A 395 37.63 -17.40 -14.56
N LYS A 396 36.68 -16.91 -15.38
CA LYS A 396 36.93 -16.51 -16.80
C LYS A 396 36.48 -15.07 -17.13
N GLN A 397 36.85 -14.14 -16.27
CA GLN A 397 36.41 -12.72 -16.23
C GLN A 397 36.59 -11.84 -17.48
N PRO A 398 37.63 -11.96 -18.35
CA PRO A 398 37.80 -10.97 -19.43
C PRO A 398 36.92 -11.20 -20.68
N LEU A 399 36.51 -12.44 -20.96
CA LEU A 399 35.99 -12.79 -22.28
C LEU A 399 34.49 -12.47 -22.46
N SER A 400 33.69 -12.56 -21.41
CA SER A 400 32.23 -12.29 -21.47
C SER A 400 31.91 -10.81 -21.68
N LYS A 401 32.61 -9.90 -20.98
CA LYS A 401 32.45 -8.45 -21.19
C LYS A 401 32.88 -8.02 -22.59
N LEU A 402 33.98 -8.57 -23.12
CA LEU A 402 34.44 -8.25 -24.47
C LEU A 402 33.46 -8.74 -25.54
N LEU A 403 32.93 -9.96 -25.38
CA LEU A 403 31.91 -10.49 -26.27
C LEU A 403 30.61 -9.68 -26.21
N PHE A 404 30.18 -9.26 -25.01
CA PHE A 404 29.03 -8.37 -24.83
C PHE A 404 29.23 -7.07 -25.60
N LEU A 405 30.37 -6.42 -25.42
CA LEU A 405 30.67 -5.15 -26.10
C LEU A 405 30.73 -5.33 -27.63
N GLU A 406 31.26 -6.45 -28.11
CA GLU A 406 31.25 -6.76 -29.56
C GLU A 406 29.82 -6.92 -30.10
N ASN A 407 28.94 -7.63 -29.38
CA ASN A 407 27.53 -7.78 -29.73
C ASN A 407 26.80 -6.42 -29.65
N TYR A 408 26.99 -5.67 -28.56
CA TYR A 408 26.41 -4.36 -28.31
C TYR A 408 26.61 -3.41 -29.49
N ARG A 409 27.83 -3.34 -30.06
CA ARG A 409 28.10 -2.50 -31.24
C ARG A 409 27.21 -2.84 -32.44
N LYS A 410 26.88 -4.12 -32.63
CA LYS A 410 26.03 -4.58 -33.74
C LYS A 410 24.58 -4.15 -33.51
N PHE A 411 24.06 -4.31 -32.29
CA PHE A 411 22.75 -3.79 -31.92
C PHE A 411 22.68 -2.27 -32.06
N TYR A 412 23.64 -1.55 -31.45
CA TYR A 412 23.71 -0.09 -31.51
C TYR A 412 23.71 0.42 -32.95
N SER A 413 24.56 -0.16 -33.81
CA SER A 413 24.66 0.24 -35.21
C SER A 413 23.37 0.00 -35.98
N ALA A 414 22.72 -1.16 -35.78
CA ALA A 414 21.47 -1.49 -36.46
C ALA A 414 20.30 -0.61 -36.01
N ILE A 415 20.17 -0.37 -34.70
CA ILE A 415 19.15 0.49 -34.11
C ILE A 415 19.35 1.92 -34.62
N LYS A 416 20.55 2.50 -34.47
CA LYS A 416 20.79 3.90 -34.89
C LYS A 416 20.72 4.09 -36.41
N ALA A 417 21.00 3.07 -37.20
CA ALA A 417 20.81 3.14 -38.66
C ALA A 417 19.34 3.23 -39.06
N SER A 418 18.44 2.57 -38.32
CA SER A 418 17.01 2.51 -38.62
C SER A 418 16.21 3.60 -37.89
N TYR A 419 16.61 3.91 -36.66
CA TYR A 419 15.92 4.79 -35.71
C TYR A 419 16.96 5.67 -34.98
N PRO A 420 17.54 6.68 -35.65
CA PRO A 420 18.64 7.49 -35.09
C PRO A 420 18.25 8.31 -33.85
N ASP A 421 16.95 8.56 -33.66
CA ASP A 421 16.37 9.32 -32.55
C ASP A 421 16.20 8.51 -31.25
N ILE A 422 16.19 7.18 -31.33
CA ILE A 422 16.07 6.32 -30.14
C ILE A 422 17.30 6.49 -29.26
N LYS A 423 17.07 6.71 -27.95
CA LYS A 423 18.13 6.75 -26.94
C LYS A 423 18.43 5.33 -26.45
N ILE A 424 19.71 4.96 -26.50
CA ILE A 424 20.18 3.64 -26.08
C ILE A 424 20.83 3.74 -24.69
N ILE A 425 20.34 2.90 -23.77
CA ILE A 425 20.82 2.76 -22.41
C ILE A 425 21.74 1.54 -22.36
N SER A 426 22.97 1.73 -21.88
CA SER A 426 23.92 0.65 -21.65
C SER A 426 23.74 0.02 -20.27
N SER A 427 23.80 -1.31 -20.17
CA SER A 427 23.89 -2.04 -18.89
C SER A 427 25.29 -1.97 -18.25
N CYS A 428 26.25 -1.30 -18.89
CA CYS A 428 27.60 -1.08 -18.37
C CYS A 428 27.73 0.28 -17.68
N ASP A 429 28.65 0.36 -16.71
CA ASP A 429 29.01 1.61 -16.06
C ASP A 429 29.53 2.67 -17.04
N ARG A 430 29.34 3.94 -16.67
CA ARG A 430 29.84 5.15 -17.37
C ARG A 430 31.24 5.01 -17.96
N SER A 431 32.17 4.40 -17.22
CA SER A 431 33.58 4.28 -17.62
C SER A 431 33.79 3.44 -18.87
N THR A 432 32.81 2.61 -19.25
CA THR A 432 32.83 1.79 -20.45
C THR A 432 32.39 2.56 -21.69
N ILE A 433 31.68 3.69 -21.53
CA ILE A 433 31.16 4.49 -22.64
C ILE A 433 32.30 5.28 -23.30
N SER A 434 32.41 5.13 -24.61
CA SER A 434 33.45 5.76 -25.43
C SER A 434 32.97 5.98 -26.86
N PRO A 435 33.72 6.66 -27.74
CA PRO A 435 33.35 6.76 -29.16
C PRO A 435 33.23 5.41 -29.88
N VAL A 436 33.86 4.36 -29.37
CA VAL A 436 33.78 2.99 -29.91
C VAL A 436 32.63 2.20 -29.27
N GLU A 437 32.24 2.55 -28.05
CA GLU A 437 31.10 2.00 -27.31
C GLU A 437 30.13 3.12 -26.93
N PRO A 438 29.46 3.74 -27.91
CA PRO A 438 28.59 4.86 -27.64
C PRO A 438 27.31 4.41 -26.93
N ALA A 439 26.84 5.21 -25.98
CA ALA A 439 25.52 5.07 -25.37
C ALA A 439 25.02 6.46 -24.96
N ASP A 440 23.71 6.65 -24.99
CA ASP A 440 23.07 7.92 -24.61
C ASP A 440 22.94 8.04 -23.09
N LEU A 441 22.72 6.90 -22.42
CA LEU A 441 22.57 6.75 -20.96
C LEU A 441 23.26 5.47 -20.46
N TYR A 442 23.50 5.37 -19.15
CA TYR A 442 24.00 4.15 -18.51
C TYR A 442 23.17 3.79 -17.28
N ASP A 443 22.98 2.49 -17.06
CA ASP A 443 22.16 1.97 -15.98
C ASP A 443 22.93 1.81 -14.67
N VAL A 444 22.24 2.02 -13.55
CA VAL A 444 22.76 1.93 -12.19
C VAL A 444 21.73 1.23 -11.30
N HIS A 445 22.14 0.13 -10.68
CA HIS A 445 21.30 -0.66 -9.78
C HIS A 445 21.82 -0.52 -8.34
N VAL A 446 20.93 -0.26 -7.39
CA VAL A 446 21.29 0.02 -5.98
C VAL A 446 20.42 -0.80 -5.02
N TYR A 447 20.97 -1.92 -4.54
CA TYR A 447 20.38 -2.74 -3.48
C TYR A 447 21.29 -2.76 -2.26
N THR A 448 20.82 -2.25 -1.12
CA THR A 448 21.68 -2.10 0.07
C THR A 448 20.89 -1.94 1.39
N SER A 449 21.56 -1.74 2.53
CA SER A 449 20.90 -1.50 3.83
C SER A 449 20.34 -0.08 3.94
N SER A 450 19.43 0.23 4.89
CA SER A 450 18.90 1.60 5.01
C SER A 450 20.00 2.61 5.33
N GLY A 451 20.97 2.25 6.18
CA GLY A 451 22.08 3.14 6.52
C GLY A 451 22.95 3.48 5.31
N ASP A 452 23.27 2.47 4.50
CA ASP A 452 24.06 2.65 3.28
C ASP A 452 23.28 3.41 2.21
N MET A 453 21.98 3.11 2.04
CA MET A 453 21.12 3.84 1.11
C MET A 453 21.00 5.32 1.49
N PHE A 454 20.86 5.64 2.78
CA PHE A 454 20.88 7.02 3.26
C PHE A 454 22.22 7.71 2.93
N SER A 455 23.35 7.02 3.12
CA SER A 455 24.68 7.56 2.78
C SER A 455 24.86 7.83 1.28
N LYS A 456 24.11 7.12 0.43
CA LYS A 456 24.09 7.33 -1.03
C LYS A 456 23.26 8.53 -1.48
N SER A 457 22.65 9.29 -0.56
CA SER A 457 22.02 10.58 -0.90
C SER A 457 22.98 11.57 -1.57
N SER A 458 24.29 11.40 -1.43
CA SER A 458 25.34 12.17 -2.13
C SER A 458 26.05 11.40 -3.24
N MET A 459 25.51 10.26 -3.70
CA MET A 459 26.17 9.34 -4.63
C MET A 459 26.58 10.01 -5.95
N PHE A 460 25.79 10.97 -6.44
CA PHE A 460 26.03 11.64 -7.72
C PHE A 460 26.63 13.05 -7.59
N ASP A 461 26.89 13.52 -6.36
CA ASP A 461 27.36 14.90 -6.09
C ASP A 461 28.68 15.20 -6.81
N SER A 462 29.57 14.22 -6.94
CA SER A 462 30.86 14.33 -7.61
C SER A 462 30.88 13.80 -9.04
N THR A 463 29.75 13.35 -9.58
CA THR A 463 29.68 12.82 -10.96
C THR A 463 30.00 13.92 -11.97
N PRO A 464 30.90 13.71 -12.94
CA PRO A 464 31.19 14.71 -13.98
C PRO A 464 29.93 15.06 -14.79
N ARG A 465 29.65 16.36 -14.95
CA ARG A 465 28.48 16.86 -15.70
C ARG A 465 28.63 16.85 -17.22
N GLY A 466 29.76 16.37 -17.74
CA GLY A 466 29.98 16.13 -19.16
C GLY A 466 29.90 14.63 -19.48
N GLY A 467 29.18 14.27 -20.55
CA GLY A 467 28.95 12.88 -21.00
C GLY A 467 27.51 12.39 -20.75
N PRO A 468 27.22 11.08 -20.92
CA PRO A 468 25.87 10.54 -20.78
C PRO A 468 25.34 10.69 -19.34
N LYS A 469 24.03 10.65 -19.12
CA LYS A 469 23.46 10.65 -17.77
C LYS A 469 23.20 9.22 -17.26
N ALA A 470 23.08 9.07 -15.95
CA ALA A 470 22.66 7.82 -15.34
C ALA A 470 21.14 7.64 -15.45
N ILE A 471 20.70 6.40 -15.58
CA ILE A 471 19.37 5.95 -15.15
C ILE A 471 19.55 5.05 -13.94
N VAL A 472 18.88 5.36 -12.83
CA VAL A 472 18.86 4.51 -11.64
C VAL A 472 17.65 3.60 -11.74
N SER A 473 17.71 2.61 -12.63
CA SER A 473 16.51 1.86 -13.03
C SER A 473 16.00 0.90 -11.95
N GLU A 474 16.86 0.53 -11.01
CA GLU A 474 16.52 -0.36 -9.91
C GLU A 474 17.15 0.18 -8.62
N TYR A 475 16.31 0.52 -7.64
CA TYR A 475 16.76 0.73 -6.27
C TYR A 475 15.76 0.15 -5.27
N ALA A 476 16.30 -0.42 -4.20
CA ALA A 476 15.56 -0.75 -2.98
C ALA A 476 16.51 -0.97 -1.81
N VAL A 477 15.98 -0.75 -0.60
CA VAL A 477 16.63 -1.24 0.61
C VAL A 477 16.34 -2.73 0.77
N THR A 478 17.38 -3.55 0.79
CA THR A 478 17.31 -5.03 0.89
C THR A 478 18.07 -5.59 2.10
N GLY A 479 18.60 -4.71 2.97
CA GLY A 479 19.27 -5.14 4.19
C GLY A 479 18.34 -5.80 5.22
N ASN A 480 18.90 -6.28 6.33
CA ASN A 480 18.15 -6.87 7.45
C ASN A 480 17.11 -5.92 8.09
N ASP A 481 17.14 -4.65 7.70
CA ASP A 481 16.22 -3.59 8.10
C ASP A 481 15.09 -3.29 7.11
N ALA A 482 15.13 -3.90 5.93
CA ALA A 482 14.10 -3.79 4.91
C ALA A 482 12.76 -4.42 5.35
N GLY A 483 12.82 -5.58 6.01
CA GLY A 483 11.63 -6.37 6.36
C GLY A 483 10.78 -6.68 5.12
N ARG A 484 9.46 -6.54 5.23
CA ARG A 484 8.52 -6.58 4.08
C ARG A 484 8.29 -5.20 3.46
N GLY A 485 9.05 -4.19 3.88
CA GLY A 485 8.84 -2.78 3.57
C GLY A 485 8.63 -1.97 4.84
N THR A 486 9.72 -1.62 5.52
CA THR A 486 9.69 -0.84 6.77
C THR A 486 9.69 0.67 6.54
N LEU A 487 9.30 1.43 7.57
CA LEU A 487 9.45 2.89 7.58
C LEU A 487 10.91 3.32 7.37
N VAL A 488 11.89 2.67 8.02
CA VAL A 488 13.30 3.06 7.89
C VAL A 488 13.84 2.85 6.47
N ALA A 489 13.41 1.79 5.79
CA ALA A 489 13.73 1.57 4.38
C ALA A 489 13.18 2.71 3.52
N ALA A 490 11.90 3.05 3.68
CA ALA A 490 11.25 4.14 2.95
C ALA A 490 11.91 5.50 3.22
N LEU A 491 12.36 5.75 4.45
CA LEU A 491 13.08 6.99 4.79
C LEU A 491 14.47 7.02 4.12
N ALA A 492 15.21 5.91 4.10
CA ALA A 492 16.50 5.88 3.44
C ALA A 492 16.37 6.07 1.91
N GLU A 493 15.37 5.44 1.30
CA GLU A 493 15.06 5.60 -0.13
C GLU A 493 14.64 7.04 -0.45
N ALA A 494 13.79 7.68 0.37
CA ALA A 494 13.48 9.10 0.18
C ALA A 494 14.72 10.01 0.25
N ALA A 495 15.68 9.70 1.14
CA ALA A 495 16.93 10.44 1.21
C ALA A 495 17.76 10.29 -0.08
N PHE A 496 17.79 9.06 -0.60
CA PHE A 496 18.43 8.75 -1.88
C PHE A 496 17.75 9.50 -3.04
N LEU A 497 16.42 9.49 -3.13
CA LEU A 497 15.68 10.21 -4.19
C LEU A 497 15.84 11.73 -4.11
N ILE A 498 15.89 12.33 -2.91
CA ILE A 498 16.26 13.74 -2.72
C ILE A 498 17.68 13.98 -3.26
N GLY A 499 18.60 13.03 -3.04
CA GLY A 499 19.92 13.01 -3.64
C GLY A 499 19.89 13.02 -5.17
N LEU A 500 19.03 12.20 -5.77
CA LEU A 500 18.86 12.17 -7.22
C LEU A 500 18.32 13.49 -7.75
N GLU A 501 17.30 14.08 -7.11
CA GLU A 501 16.75 15.39 -7.53
C GLU A 501 17.83 16.48 -7.59
N ARG A 502 18.66 16.56 -6.54
CA ARG A 502 19.80 17.49 -6.46
C ARG A 502 20.82 17.29 -7.59
N ASN A 503 20.88 16.09 -8.14
CA ASN A 503 21.80 15.69 -9.21
C ASN A 503 21.04 15.36 -10.51
N SER A 504 19.88 15.98 -10.75
CA SER A 504 19.05 15.77 -11.94
C SER A 504 19.69 16.23 -13.26
N ASP A 505 20.83 16.92 -13.18
CA ASP A 505 21.72 17.25 -14.27
C ASP A 505 22.65 16.08 -14.65
N ALA A 506 22.90 15.14 -13.74
CA ALA A 506 23.67 13.91 -13.97
C ALA A 506 22.81 12.64 -14.05
N VAL A 507 21.56 12.69 -13.57
CA VAL A 507 20.62 11.56 -13.52
C VAL A 507 19.37 11.91 -14.34
N GLU A 508 19.02 11.07 -15.31
CA GLU A 508 17.88 11.28 -16.21
C GLU A 508 16.59 10.64 -15.68
N MET A 509 16.70 9.47 -15.05
CA MET A 509 15.57 8.59 -14.72
C MET A 509 15.87 7.76 -13.46
N ALA A 510 14.83 7.36 -12.74
CA ALA A 510 14.87 6.52 -11.56
C ALA A 510 13.56 5.75 -11.35
N SER A 511 13.67 4.47 -10.97
CA SER A 511 12.53 3.60 -10.69
C SER A 511 12.82 2.64 -9.54
N CYS A 512 11.83 2.46 -8.65
CA CYS A 512 11.92 1.48 -7.58
C CYS A 512 11.75 0.06 -8.12
N ALA A 513 12.45 -0.92 -7.52
CA ALA A 513 12.32 -2.32 -7.88
C ALA A 513 12.50 -3.25 -6.67
N PRO A 514 11.73 -4.35 -6.53
CA PRO A 514 10.59 -4.71 -7.37
C PRO A 514 9.29 -3.99 -6.98
N LEU A 515 8.33 -3.96 -7.91
CA LEU A 515 7.10 -3.18 -7.79
C LEU A 515 5.99 -3.93 -7.04
N PHE A 516 5.84 -5.23 -7.32
CA PHE A 516 4.70 -6.04 -6.92
C PHE A 516 5.15 -7.33 -6.24
N VAL A 517 4.32 -7.79 -5.31
CA VAL A 517 4.46 -9.12 -4.69
C VAL A 517 3.11 -9.73 -4.30
N ASN A 518 2.84 -10.93 -4.81
CA ASN A 518 1.75 -11.75 -4.29
C ASN A 518 2.18 -12.37 -2.95
N ASP A 519 1.39 -12.17 -1.89
CA ASP A 519 1.74 -12.61 -0.53
C ASP A 519 1.82 -14.14 -0.38
N ASN A 520 1.25 -14.90 -1.32
CA ASN A 520 1.28 -16.36 -1.32
C ASN A 520 2.59 -16.95 -1.86
N ASP A 521 3.33 -16.25 -2.72
CA ASP A 521 4.61 -16.70 -3.25
C ASP A 521 5.61 -15.55 -3.43
N ARG A 522 6.37 -15.29 -2.36
CA ARG A 522 7.36 -14.22 -2.28
C ARG A 522 8.75 -14.74 -2.67
N ARG A 523 9.18 -14.46 -3.90
CA ARG A 523 10.52 -14.78 -4.43
C ARG A 523 11.57 -13.73 -4.10
N TRP A 524 11.15 -12.48 -3.90
CA TRP A 524 11.98 -11.36 -3.46
C TRP A 524 11.23 -10.45 -2.49
N SER A 525 11.97 -9.69 -1.68
CA SER A 525 11.45 -8.72 -0.72
C SER A 525 12.50 -7.65 -0.43
N PRO A 526 12.11 -6.39 -0.14
CA PRO A 526 10.75 -5.86 -0.10
C PRO A 526 10.26 -5.39 -1.48
N ASP A 527 8.97 -5.03 -1.56
CA ASP A 527 8.30 -4.59 -2.77
C ASP A 527 7.37 -3.42 -2.46
N ALA A 528 7.08 -2.57 -3.45
CA ALA A 528 6.24 -1.39 -3.24
C ALA A 528 4.77 -1.74 -2.97
N ILE A 529 4.21 -2.76 -3.64
CA ILE A 529 2.79 -3.11 -3.57
C ILE A 529 2.66 -4.60 -3.26
N VAL A 530 1.96 -4.91 -2.17
CA VAL A 530 1.63 -6.28 -1.76
C VAL A 530 0.18 -6.58 -2.11
N PHE A 531 -0.09 -7.75 -2.64
CA PHE A 531 -1.45 -8.17 -2.98
C PHE A 531 -1.67 -9.67 -2.81
N ASN A 532 -2.93 -10.08 -2.88
CA ASN A 532 -3.38 -11.45 -3.08
C ASN A 532 -4.57 -11.43 -4.05
N SER A 533 -5.31 -12.53 -4.18
CA SER A 533 -6.45 -12.63 -5.12
C SER A 533 -7.52 -11.54 -4.95
N TRP A 534 -7.72 -10.97 -3.74
CA TRP A 534 -8.81 -10.02 -3.46
C TRP A 534 -8.42 -8.75 -2.68
N GLN A 535 -7.20 -8.69 -2.12
CA GLN A 535 -6.69 -7.56 -1.33
C GLN A 535 -5.39 -7.03 -1.93
N HIS A 536 -5.09 -5.77 -1.60
CA HIS A 536 -3.82 -5.14 -1.89
C HIS A 536 -3.52 -4.04 -0.86
N TYR A 537 -2.26 -3.70 -0.67
CA TYR A 537 -1.82 -2.51 0.08
C TYR A 537 -0.48 -2.00 -0.44
N GLY A 538 -0.23 -0.71 -0.24
CA GLY A 538 1.07 -0.10 -0.53
C GLY A 538 1.98 -0.17 0.69
N CYS A 539 3.23 -0.58 0.50
CA CYS A 539 4.26 -0.50 1.53
C CYS A 539 4.65 0.96 1.82
N PRO A 540 5.36 1.24 2.94
CA PRO A 540 5.80 2.61 3.26
C PRO A 540 6.59 3.29 2.14
N ASN A 541 7.37 2.54 1.35
CA ASN A 541 8.07 3.05 0.17
C ASN A 541 7.10 3.48 -0.94
N TYR A 542 6.02 2.73 -1.22
CA TYR A 542 4.96 3.17 -2.14
C TYR A 542 4.36 4.52 -1.73
N TRP A 543 4.07 4.68 -0.44
CA TRP A 543 3.56 5.94 0.10
C TRP A 543 4.61 7.07 0.08
N MET A 544 5.89 6.72 0.23
CA MET A 544 7.00 7.67 0.08
C MET A 544 7.09 8.21 -1.35
N LEU A 545 6.90 7.37 -2.37
CA LEU A 545 6.88 7.81 -3.78
C LEU A 545 5.84 8.91 -4.04
N HIS A 546 4.77 8.98 -3.24
CA HIS A 546 3.78 10.04 -3.39
C HIS A 546 4.33 11.46 -3.17
N PHE A 547 5.45 11.62 -2.46
CA PHE A 547 6.09 12.91 -2.27
C PHE A 547 6.78 13.42 -3.54
N PHE A 548 7.09 12.53 -4.49
CA PHE A 548 7.89 12.78 -5.69
C PHE A 548 7.08 12.89 -7.00
N LYS A 549 5.75 12.71 -6.96
CA LYS A 549 4.86 12.72 -8.15
C LYS A 549 4.97 13.97 -9.02
N GLU A 550 5.26 15.10 -8.39
CA GLU A 550 5.35 16.40 -9.05
C GLU A 550 6.80 16.85 -9.28
N SER A 551 7.78 15.97 -9.07
CA SER A 551 9.19 16.31 -9.24
C SER A 551 9.66 16.29 -10.69
N SER A 552 9.19 15.33 -11.48
CA SER A 552 9.58 15.21 -12.89
C SER A 552 9.07 16.42 -13.69
N GLY A 553 9.98 17.11 -14.38
CA GLY A 553 9.69 18.37 -15.10
C GLY A 553 9.58 19.61 -14.21
N ALA A 554 9.80 19.51 -12.90
CA ALA A 554 9.76 20.66 -12.00
C ALA A 554 11.07 21.45 -11.98
N SER A 555 11.01 22.70 -11.55
CA SER A 555 12.20 23.52 -11.30
C SER A 555 12.70 23.27 -9.88
N LEU A 556 13.91 22.73 -9.75
CA LEU A 556 14.63 22.56 -8.50
C LEU A 556 15.26 23.88 -8.06
N HIS A 557 15.11 24.18 -6.77
CA HIS A 557 15.67 25.37 -6.12
C HIS A 557 16.85 25.00 -5.22
N PRO A 558 17.95 25.77 -5.26
CA PRO A 558 19.05 25.59 -4.33
C PRO A 558 18.58 25.69 -2.88
N SER A 559 18.90 24.66 -2.10
CA SER A 559 18.49 24.54 -0.70
C SER A 559 19.66 24.18 0.19
N THR A 560 19.85 24.89 1.29
CA THR A 560 20.92 24.65 2.26
C THR A 560 20.34 24.43 3.64
N ILE A 561 20.73 23.33 4.28
CA ILE A 561 20.38 23.02 5.67
C ILE A 561 21.55 23.41 6.56
N GLN A 562 21.29 24.21 7.59
CA GLN A 562 22.21 24.51 8.66
C GLN A 562 21.70 23.88 9.96
N VAL A 563 22.44 22.92 10.48
CA VAL A 563 22.15 22.28 11.76
C VAL A 563 23.47 21.87 12.42
N SER A 564 23.68 22.26 13.67
CA SER A 564 24.91 21.95 14.39
C SER A 564 24.96 20.48 14.77
N ASN A 565 25.99 19.74 14.37
CA ASN A 565 26.23 18.34 14.76
C ASN A 565 25.07 17.37 14.44
N TYR A 566 24.42 17.53 13.27
CA TYR A 566 23.36 16.62 12.82
C TYR A 566 23.41 16.42 11.29
N ASN A 567 23.82 15.24 10.83
CA ASN A 567 23.97 14.93 9.40
C ASN A 567 22.87 14.00 8.87
N GLN A 568 21.80 13.82 9.64
CA GLN A 568 20.69 12.90 9.31
C GLN A 568 19.46 13.64 8.73
N LEU A 569 19.63 14.90 8.32
CA LEU A 569 18.58 15.72 7.72
C LEU A 569 18.93 16.01 6.26
N VAL A 570 18.01 15.72 5.34
CA VAL A 570 18.13 16.03 3.91
C VAL A 570 16.87 16.72 3.41
N ALA A 571 16.99 17.60 2.43
CA ALA A 571 15.86 18.31 1.85
C ALA A 571 16.08 18.67 0.39
N SER A 572 14.97 18.87 -0.32
CA SER A 572 14.92 19.50 -1.63
C SER A 572 13.71 20.43 -1.71
N ALA A 573 13.80 21.45 -2.56
CA ALA A 573 12.70 22.37 -2.83
C ALA A 573 12.47 22.46 -4.33
N ILE A 574 11.22 22.32 -4.77
CA ILE A 574 10.84 22.39 -6.18
C ILE A 574 9.66 23.33 -6.38
N THR A 575 9.56 23.94 -7.55
CA THR A 575 8.32 24.53 -8.05
C THR A 575 7.83 23.82 -9.29
N TRP A 576 6.53 23.59 -9.36
CA TRP A 576 5.88 23.06 -10.55
C TRP A 576 4.56 23.78 -10.78
N GLN A 577 4.15 23.85 -12.05
CA GLN A 577 2.83 24.33 -12.40
C GLN A 577 1.84 23.16 -12.37
N ASN A 578 0.74 23.30 -11.64
CA ASN A 578 -0.31 22.31 -11.63
C ASN A 578 -1.17 22.46 -12.88
N SER A 579 -1.24 21.41 -13.70
CA SER A 579 -1.99 21.42 -14.95
C SER A 579 -3.50 21.57 -14.77
N LYS A 580 -4.05 21.30 -13.58
CA LYS A 580 -5.50 21.37 -13.32
C LYS A 580 -6.01 22.79 -13.07
N ASP A 581 -5.23 23.61 -12.37
CA ASP A 581 -5.64 24.97 -11.98
C ASP A 581 -4.72 26.07 -12.54
N GLY A 582 -3.61 25.70 -13.18
CA GLY A 582 -2.64 26.63 -13.76
C GLY A 582 -1.73 27.32 -12.73
N ASN A 583 -1.89 27.04 -11.44
CA ASN A 583 -1.12 27.69 -10.39
C ASN A 583 0.25 27.04 -10.22
N THR A 584 1.23 27.85 -9.83
CA THR A 584 2.57 27.37 -9.45
C THR A 584 2.61 27.09 -7.96
N TYR A 585 3.11 25.92 -7.59
CA TYR A 585 3.24 25.48 -6.20
C TYR A 585 4.71 25.31 -5.84
N LEU A 586 5.11 25.78 -4.65
CA LEU A 586 6.38 25.45 -4.02
C LEU A 586 6.18 24.23 -3.11
N LYS A 587 6.95 23.16 -3.35
CA LYS A 587 7.00 21.99 -2.47
C LYS A 587 8.40 21.84 -1.90
N ILE A 588 8.45 21.76 -0.58
CA ILE A 588 9.68 21.49 0.18
C ILE A 588 9.54 20.09 0.76
N LYS A 589 10.44 19.20 0.36
CA LYS A 589 10.56 17.84 0.91
C LYS A 589 11.67 17.86 1.95
N VAL A 590 11.36 17.39 3.15
CA VAL A 590 12.33 17.29 4.24
C VAL A 590 12.25 15.90 4.83
N LEU A 591 13.40 15.28 4.97
CA LEU A 591 13.54 13.99 5.60
C LEU A 591 14.48 14.07 6.79
N ASN A 592 14.00 13.54 7.91
CA ASN A 592 14.78 13.29 9.10
C ASN A 592 14.97 11.80 9.29
N PHE A 593 16.18 11.30 9.05
CA PHE A 593 16.53 9.89 9.21
C PHE A 593 16.89 9.54 10.67
N GLY A 594 17.16 10.55 11.50
CA GLY A 594 17.55 10.34 12.88
C GLY A 594 16.37 10.21 13.85
N ASN A 595 16.70 9.82 15.08
CA ASN A 595 15.72 9.58 16.14
C ASN A 595 15.39 10.81 17.01
N LYS A 596 15.90 11.99 16.64
CA LYS A 596 15.68 13.25 17.38
C LYS A 596 14.69 14.11 16.63
N ALA A 597 13.71 14.67 17.35
CA ALA A 597 12.86 15.72 16.81
C ALA A 597 13.71 16.97 16.52
N ILE A 598 13.49 17.58 15.36
CA ILE A 598 14.20 18.76 14.88
C ILE A 598 13.18 19.88 14.66
N ASP A 599 13.42 21.02 15.28
CA ASP A 599 12.65 22.23 15.04
C ASP A 599 13.23 22.95 13.82
N LEU A 600 12.55 22.84 12.68
CA LEU A 600 13.03 23.37 11.40
C LEU A 600 12.40 24.74 11.11
N SER A 601 13.24 25.77 11.04
CA SER A 601 12.89 27.07 10.47
C SER A 601 13.17 27.08 8.96
N ILE A 602 12.19 27.51 8.15
CA ILE A 602 12.32 27.57 6.70
C ILE A 602 12.34 29.04 6.28
N SER A 603 13.41 29.45 5.61
CA SER A 603 13.56 30.76 4.99
C SER A 603 13.55 30.61 3.48
N ILE A 604 12.69 31.37 2.79
CA ILE A 604 12.58 31.34 1.33
C ILE A 604 12.94 32.72 0.81
N THR A 605 13.87 32.79 -0.14
CA THR A 605 14.25 34.03 -0.81
C THR A 605 13.86 33.98 -2.29
N GLY A 606 13.59 35.13 -2.92
CA GLY A 606 13.21 35.25 -4.32
C GLY A 606 11.71 35.09 -4.63
N LEU A 607 10.88 34.78 -3.62
CA LEU A 607 9.42 34.68 -3.72
C LEU A 607 8.69 35.39 -2.56
N GLU A 608 9.37 36.30 -1.86
CA GLU A 608 8.94 36.88 -0.58
C GLU A 608 7.57 37.56 -0.64
N ASN A 609 7.20 38.13 -1.81
CA ASN A 609 5.93 38.82 -2.03
C ASN A 609 4.91 38.00 -2.83
N GLU A 610 5.25 36.79 -3.26
CA GLU A 610 4.46 35.98 -4.19
C GLU A 610 3.89 34.70 -3.56
N ILE A 611 4.39 34.29 -2.39
CA ILE A 611 3.92 33.07 -1.72
C ILE A 611 2.61 33.33 -0.98
N GLN A 612 1.53 32.73 -1.47
CA GLN A 612 0.29 32.56 -0.72
C GLN A 612 0.48 31.47 0.34
N THR A 613 0.71 31.87 1.58
CA THR A 613 0.89 30.92 2.70
C THR A 613 -0.43 30.35 3.23
N PHE A 614 -1.56 31.02 2.94
CA PHE A 614 -2.88 30.54 3.30
C PHE A 614 -3.26 29.35 2.41
N GLY A 615 -3.58 28.21 3.02
CA GLY A 615 -3.90 26.97 2.30
C GLY A 615 -2.70 26.02 2.11
N SER A 616 -1.51 26.35 2.61
CA SER A 616 -0.36 25.44 2.59
C SER A 616 -0.69 24.12 3.31
N VAL A 617 -0.40 23.00 2.63
CA VAL A 617 -0.64 21.65 3.15
C VAL A 617 0.66 21.05 3.66
N LYS A 618 0.66 20.54 4.89
CA LYS A 618 1.75 19.70 5.40
C LYS A 618 1.34 18.24 5.27
N THR A 619 2.20 17.45 4.65
CA THR A 619 1.99 16.03 4.43
C THR A 619 3.09 15.26 5.14
N VAL A 620 2.76 14.20 5.88
CA VAL A 620 3.71 13.47 6.72
C VAL A 620 3.55 11.96 6.57
N LEU A 621 4.67 11.25 6.46
CA LEU A 621 4.79 9.80 6.62
C LEU A 621 5.70 9.52 7.82
N THR A 622 5.16 8.93 8.88
CA THR A 622 5.88 8.65 10.13
C THR A 622 5.16 7.56 10.92
N SER A 623 5.86 6.90 11.86
CA SER A 623 5.26 6.01 12.85
C SER A 623 6.00 6.06 14.19
N GLY A 624 5.48 5.36 15.19
CA GLY A 624 6.10 5.19 16.50
C GLY A 624 7.33 4.27 16.49
N SER A 625 7.48 3.39 15.49
CA SER A 625 8.65 2.53 15.30
C SER A 625 9.21 2.62 13.89
N LEU A 626 10.55 2.61 13.78
CA LEU A 626 11.27 2.58 12.50
C LEU A 626 11.05 1.28 11.71
N ARG A 627 10.69 0.20 12.40
CA ARG A 627 10.41 -1.12 11.81
C ARG A 627 8.93 -1.35 11.53
N ASP A 628 8.09 -0.33 11.65
CA ASP A 628 6.68 -0.48 11.30
C ASP A 628 6.51 -0.70 9.80
N GLU A 629 5.56 -1.57 9.45
CA GLU A 629 5.17 -2.00 8.10
C GLU A 629 3.65 -1.96 7.96
N ASN A 630 3.15 -1.91 6.72
CA ASN A 630 1.73 -2.15 6.42
C ASN A 630 1.47 -3.66 6.26
N SER A 631 0.22 -4.08 6.49
CA SER A 631 -0.23 -5.47 6.30
C SER A 631 -1.69 -5.49 5.83
N PHE A 632 -2.22 -6.64 5.41
CA PHE A 632 -3.65 -6.75 5.08
C PHE A 632 -4.59 -6.41 6.25
N GLN A 633 -4.15 -6.60 7.51
CA GLN A 633 -4.93 -6.23 8.70
C GLN A 633 -4.85 -4.72 9.00
N GLN A 634 -3.74 -4.07 8.63
CA GLN A 634 -3.51 -2.64 8.82
C GLN A 634 -2.90 -2.02 7.55
N PRO A 635 -3.65 -1.94 6.43
CA PRO A 635 -3.10 -1.57 5.13
C PRO A 635 -2.64 -0.10 5.06
N ASP A 636 -3.21 0.74 5.93
CA ASP A 636 -2.91 2.18 6.03
C ASP A 636 -2.19 2.57 7.34
N LYS A 637 -1.54 1.61 8.02
CA LYS A 637 -0.81 1.90 9.28
C LYS A 637 0.15 3.08 9.08
N LEU A 638 0.91 2.98 7.99
CA LEU A 638 1.83 3.95 7.42
C LEU A 638 1.26 4.40 6.07
N ALA A 639 0.48 5.47 6.09
CA ALA A 639 -0.03 6.13 4.89
C ALA A 639 0.27 7.63 4.95
N VAL A 640 0.02 8.31 3.84
CA VAL A 640 0.24 9.75 3.72
C VAL A 640 -0.97 10.52 4.26
N TYR A 641 -0.77 11.32 5.30
CA TYR A 641 -1.85 12.12 5.92
C TYR A 641 -1.63 13.63 5.69
N ASN A 642 -2.70 14.32 5.32
CA ASN A 642 -2.73 15.79 5.28
C ASN A 642 -2.98 16.31 6.69
N VAL A 643 -2.10 17.19 7.17
CA VAL A 643 -2.28 17.92 8.42
C VAL A 643 -2.50 19.38 8.08
N LEU A 644 -3.53 19.99 8.68
CA LEU A 644 -3.69 21.45 8.64
C LEU A 644 -2.39 22.08 9.17
N GLY A 645 -1.79 22.99 8.39
CA GLY A 645 -0.48 23.61 8.65
C GLY A 645 -0.37 24.46 9.94
N LEU A 646 -1.34 24.34 10.83
CA LEU A 646 -1.42 24.98 12.14
C LEU A 646 -0.89 24.07 13.27
N GLY A 647 -0.66 22.77 13.03
CA GLY A 647 -0.14 21.85 14.05
C GLY A 647 1.23 22.27 14.58
N GLY A 648 1.31 22.51 15.91
CA GLY A 648 2.55 22.93 16.59
C GLY A 648 2.80 24.44 16.59
N ARG A 649 1.95 25.26 15.94
CA ARG A 649 2.01 26.72 16.07
C ARG A 649 1.10 27.20 17.21
N PRO A 650 1.48 28.26 17.97
CA PRO A 650 0.65 28.78 19.05
C PRO A 650 -0.78 29.11 18.63
N GLU A 651 -0.99 29.61 17.40
CA GLU A 651 -2.32 29.95 16.87
C GLU A 651 -3.17 28.72 16.61
N GLY A 652 -2.55 27.63 16.14
CA GLY A 652 -3.23 26.35 15.90
C GLY A 652 -3.66 25.66 17.18
N GLU A 653 -2.77 25.65 18.18
CA GLU A 653 -3.09 25.14 19.51
C GLU A 653 -4.15 26.02 20.19
N ALA A 654 -4.08 27.35 20.04
CA ALA A 654 -5.12 28.26 20.52
C ALA A 654 -6.48 28.00 19.85
N ALA A 655 -6.51 27.76 18.53
CA ALA A 655 -7.74 27.43 17.80
C ALA A 655 -8.32 26.09 18.26
N LYS A 656 -7.48 25.05 18.41
CA LYS A 656 -7.91 23.74 18.95
C LYS A 656 -8.48 23.86 20.36
N VAL A 657 -7.79 24.57 21.25
CA VAL A 657 -8.25 24.79 22.64
C VAL A 657 -9.55 25.57 22.64
N SER A 658 -9.66 26.62 21.83
CA SER A 658 -10.87 27.46 21.75
C SER A 658 -12.07 26.69 21.24
N LEU A 659 -11.92 25.98 20.11
CA LEU A 659 -12.97 25.11 19.57
C LEU A 659 -13.34 24.01 20.57
N SER A 660 -12.34 23.53 21.32
CA SER A 660 -12.58 22.50 22.32
C SER A 660 -13.42 22.96 23.49
N VAL A 661 -13.14 24.16 24.00
CA VAL A 661 -13.96 24.79 25.03
C VAL A 661 -15.38 25.04 24.49
N VAL A 662 -15.52 25.53 23.26
CA VAL A 662 -16.84 25.77 22.64
C VAL A 662 -17.68 24.48 22.56
N TYR A 663 -17.11 23.37 22.06
CA TYR A 663 -17.87 22.12 22.02
C TYR A 663 -18.20 21.62 23.44
N MET A 664 -17.27 21.75 24.40
CA MET A 664 -17.53 21.32 25.78
C MET A 664 -18.69 22.10 26.41
N PHE A 665 -18.80 23.40 26.12
CA PHE A 665 -19.95 24.21 26.51
C PHE A 665 -21.26 23.74 25.87
N LEU A 666 -21.23 23.40 24.57
CA LEU A 666 -22.38 22.85 23.87
C LEU A 666 -22.86 21.54 24.52
N PHE A 667 -21.95 20.60 24.80
CA PHE A 667 -22.32 19.33 25.43
C PHE A 667 -22.78 19.50 26.89
N ALA A 668 -22.18 20.42 27.66
CA ALA A 668 -22.65 20.73 29.00
C ALA A 668 -24.06 21.36 28.99
N TRP A 669 -24.35 22.20 27.98
CA TRP A 669 -25.68 22.74 27.77
C TRP A 669 -26.68 21.64 27.37
N LEU A 670 -26.31 20.74 26.45
CA LEU A 670 -27.13 19.59 26.07
C LEU A 670 -27.41 18.67 27.25
N GLU A 671 -26.41 18.37 28.09
CA GLU A 671 -26.61 17.58 29.32
C GLU A 671 -27.64 18.26 30.23
N SER A 672 -27.57 19.58 30.39
CA SER A 672 -28.54 20.34 31.20
C SER A 672 -29.93 20.34 30.56
N ALA A 673 -30.04 20.56 29.25
CA ALA A 673 -31.30 20.67 28.52
C ALA A 673 -32.06 19.32 28.46
N THR A 674 -31.32 18.21 28.46
CA THR A 674 -31.86 16.84 28.38
C THR A 674 -32.09 16.18 29.74
N GLY A 675 -31.96 16.93 30.85
CA GLY A 675 -32.17 16.39 32.19
C GLY A 675 -31.08 15.40 32.65
N GLY A 676 -29.84 15.59 32.17
CA GLY A 676 -28.66 14.83 32.60
C GLY A 676 -28.20 13.73 31.64
N ALA A 677 -28.50 13.84 30.33
CA ALA A 677 -27.92 12.94 29.33
C ALA A 677 -26.45 13.30 29.10
N SER A 678 -25.55 12.55 29.77
CA SER A 678 -24.11 12.68 29.59
C SER A 678 -23.60 11.75 28.50
N TYR A 679 -22.46 12.10 27.89
CA TYR A 679 -21.75 11.29 26.90
C TYR A 679 -20.53 10.53 27.47
N ASN A 680 -20.24 10.67 28.78
CA ASN A 680 -19.12 10.01 29.44
C ASN A 680 -19.62 9.07 30.56
N PRO A 681 -19.41 7.74 30.46
CA PRO A 681 -19.79 6.77 31.49
C PRO A 681 -19.34 7.12 32.90
N LEU A 682 -18.13 7.65 33.04
CA LEU A 682 -17.54 7.96 34.35
C LEU A 682 -18.27 9.10 35.06
N THR A 683 -18.75 10.08 34.29
CA THR A 683 -19.55 11.19 34.85
C THR A 683 -20.95 10.74 35.28
N ALA A 684 -21.55 9.80 34.56
CA ALA A 684 -22.84 9.21 34.92
C ALA A 684 -22.72 8.36 36.19
N ILE A 685 -21.71 7.49 36.25
CA ILE A 685 -21.42 6.63 37.40
C ILE A 685 -21.10 7.47 38.65
N SER A 686 -20.19 8.44 38.55
CA SER A 686 -19.85 9.32 39.68
C SER A 686 -21.05 10.15 40.16
N GLY A 687 -21.91 10.62 39.25
CA GLY A 687 -23.15 11.29 39.58
C GLY A 687 -24.13 10.40 40.34
N ALA A 688 -24.34 9.16 39.87
CA ALA A 688 -25.21 8.19 40.52
C ALA A 688 -24.72 7.85 41.94
N LEU A 689 -23.41 7.59 42.09
CA LEU A 689 -22.78 7.26 43.38
C LEU A 689 -22.76 8.43 44.38
N ALA A 690 -22.65 9.67 43.90
CA ALA A 690 -22.64 10.87 44.74
C ALA A 690 -24.05 11.36 45.12
N SER A 691 -25.08 10.89 44.43
CA SER A 691 -26.48 11.29 44.64
C SER A 691 -27.16 10.49 45.76
N ARG A 692 -28.25 11.03 46.33
CA ARG A 692 -29.12 10.30 47.28
C ARG A 692 -30.07 9.30 46.59
N GLY A 693 -29.92 9.05 45.29
CA GLY A 693 -30.85 8.25 44.48
C GLY A 693 -30.85 6.73 44.75
N GLY A 694 -30.00 6.25 45.65
CA GLY A 694 -29.98 4.84 46.08
C GLY A 694 -29.49 3.84 45.02
N ILE A 695 -29.59 2.55 45.35
CA ILE A 695 -29.13 1.44 44.50
C ILE A 695 -29.84 1.39 43.14
N ALA A 696 -31.12 1.76 43.07
CA ALA A 696 -31.90 1.72 41.83
C ALA A 696 -31.32 2.64 40.74
N LEU A 697 -30.95 3.89 41.10
CA LEU A 697 -30.35 4.83 40.14
C LEU A 697 -28.96 4.38 39.70
N TYR A 698 -28.20 3.75 40.60
CA TYR A 698 -26.89 3.17 40.28
C TYR A 698 -27.03 2.01 39.29
N LEU A 699 -27.92 1.06 39.56
CA LEU A 699 -28.18 -0.09 38.66
C LEU A 699 -28.69 0.38 37.30
N PHE A 700 -29.63 1.33 37.27
CA PHE A 700 -30.09 1.93 36.01
C PHE A 700 -28.95 2.59 35.23
N THR A 701 -28.03 3.27 35.92
CA THR A 701 -26.88 3.90 35.28
C THR A 701 -25.93 2.86 34.67
N VAL A 702 -25.57 1.82 35.43
CA VAL A 702 -24.64 0.79 34.99
C VAL A 702 -25.21 -0.07 33.87
N PHE A 703 -26.48 -0.49 33.97
CA PHE A 703 -27.08 -1.45 33.04
C PHE A 703 -27.83 -0.82 31.87
N VAL A 704 -28.18 0.47 31.94
CA VAL A 704 -28.92 1.15 30.86
C VAL A 704 -28.13 2.31 30.29
N ARG A 705 -27.71 3.28 31.13
CA ARG A 705 -27.05 4.50 30.62
C ARG A 705 -25.68 4.23 30.02
N VAL A 706 -24.84 3.44 30.68
CA VAL A 706 -23.48 3.14 30.18
C VAL A 706 -23.52 2.37 28.86
N PRO A 707 -24.30 1.28 28.70
CA PRO A 707 -24.44 0.61 27.40
C PRO A 707 -24.95 1.53 26.29
N ALA A 708 -25.97 2.37 26.58
CA ALA A 708 -26.48 3.33 25.60
C ALA A 708 -25.41 4.35 25.15
N GLN A 709 -24.57 4.83 26.07
CA GLN A 709 -23.44 5.71 25.75
C GLN A 709 -22.38 5.01 24.87
N VAL A 710 -22.06 3.75 25.15
CA VAL A 710 -21.11 2.97 24.35
C VAL A 710 -21.65 2.74 22.94
N ILE A 711 -22.91 2.32 22.81
CA ILE A 711 -23.57 2.11 21.50
C ILE A 711 -23.59 3.42 20.72
N GLY A 712 -24.01 4.52 21.35
CA GLY A 712 -24.03 5.84 20.70
C GLY A 712 -22.64 6.29 20.24
N ALA A 713 -21.59 6.04 21.02
CA ALA A 713 -20.22 6.34 20.65
C ALA A 713 -19.75 5.50 19.45
N VAL A 714 -20.07 4.20 19.41
CA VAL A 714 -19.74 3.30 18.28
C VAL A 714 -20.42 3.78 17.00
N ILE A 715 -21.73 4.07 17.05
CA ILE A 715 -22.48 4.61 15.90
C ILE A 715 -21.87 5.94 15.44
N GLY A 716 -21.54 6.84 16.36
CA GLY A 716 -20.90 8.11 16.05
C GLY A 716 -19.57 7.95 15.33
N VAL A 717 -18.70 7.04 15.79
CA VAL A 717 -17.41 6.75 15.13
C VAL A 717 -17.62 6.13 13.75
N MET A 718 -18.56 5.20 13.59
CA MET A 718 -18.89 4.62 12.29
C MET A 718 -19.37 5.68 11.29
N LEU A 719 -20.28 6.57 11.71
CA LEU A 719 -20.77 7.68 10.89
C LEU A 719 -19.65 8.67 10.53
N MET A 720 -18.76 8.98 11.47
CA MET A 720 -17.61 9.84 11.21
C MET A 720 -16.65 9.23 10.19
N ARG A 721 -16.36 7.93 10.29
CA ARG A 721 -15.50 7.23 9.31
C ARG A 721 -16.16 7.13 7.94
N PHE A 722 -17.47 6.98 7.90
CA PHE A 722 -18.24 7.01 6.64
C PHE A 722 -18.20 8.39 5.99
N ALA A 723 -18.50 9.45 6.74
CA ALA A 723 -18.53 10.82 6.23
C ALA A 723 -17.14 11.40 5.96
N PHE A 724 -16.14 11.01 6.74
CA PHE A 724 -14.77 11.50 6.67
C PHE A 724 -13.76 10.33 6.74
N PRO A 725 -13.54 9.60 5.63
CA PRO A 725 -12.69 8.40 5.61
C PRO A 725 -11.25 8.62 6.09
N LYS A 726 -10.79 9.89 6.05
CA LYS A 726 -9.41 10.31 6.39
C LYS A 726 -9.27 10.85 7.82
N VAL A 727 -10.32 10.87 8.65
CA VAL A 727 -10.30 11.52 9.97
C VAL A 727 -10.16 10.50 11.11
N GLY A 728 -9.16 10.77 11.97
CA GLY A 728 -9.08 10.30 13.35
C GLY A 728 -8.46 8.92 13.57
N LYS A 729 -7.29 8.87 14.22
CA LYS A 729 -6.87 7.72 15.02
C LYS A 729 -7.43 7.95 16.43
N GLY A 730 -8.07 6.95 17.03
CA GLY A 730 -8.53 7.04 18.42
C GLY A 730 -7.37 7.11 19.42
N ALA A 731 -7.62 6.82 20.70
CA ALA A 731 -6.55 6.75 21.70
C ALA A 731 -5.43 5.82 21.24
N ALA A 732 -4.20 6.33 21.26
CA ALA A 732 -2.98 5.56 21.08
C ALA A 732 -2.25 5.51 22.42
N LEU A 733 -1.93 4.30 22.86
CA LEU A 733 -1.10 4.07 24.02
C LEU A 733 0.36 4.09 23.56
N SER A 734 1.15 5.07 24.00
CA SER A 734 2.56 5.24 23.59
C SER A 734 3.56 4.77 24.66
N VAL A 735 3.05 4.37 25.83
CA VAL A 735 3.83 3.91 26.99
C VAL A 735 3.41 2.50 27.40
N GLY A 736 4.22 1.81 28.20
CA GLY A 736 3.86 0.48 28.70
C GLY A 736 2.51 0.46 29.45
N VAL A 737 1.78 -0.65 29.36
CA VAL A 737 0.39 -0.77 29.82
C VAL A 737 0.15 -0.30 31.26
N HIS A 738 1.07 -0.60 32.19
CA HIS A 738 0.96 -0.16 33.58
C HIS A 738 1.15 1.35 33.76
N HIS A 739 2.05 1.96 32.99
CA HIS A 739 2.24 3.41 32.97
C HIS A 739 1.03 4.10 32.33
N GLY A 740 0.48 3.52 31.27
CA GLY A 740 -0.76 3.97 30.65
C GLY A 740 -1.94 3.94 31.63
N ALA A 741 -2.15 2.82 32.30
CA ALA A 741 -3.22 2.65 33.28
C ALA A 741 -3.09 3.63 34.45
N LEU A 742 -1.87 3.85 34.96
CA LEU A 742 -1.62 4.83 36.00
C LEU A 742 -1.94 6.26 35.52
N THR A 743 -1.50 6.61 34.31
CA THR A 743 -1.69 7.96 33.73
C THR A 743 -3.16 8.25 33.49
N GLU A 744 -3.87 7.35 32.81
CA GLU A 744 -5.30 7.50 32.52
C GLU A 744 -6.15 7.49 33.81
N GLY A 745 -5.77 6.64 34.78
CA GLY A 745 -6.38 6.59 36.10
C GLY A 745 -6.21 7.90 36.88
N LEU A 746 -4.99 8.44 36.96
CA LEU A 746 -4.73 9.72 37.64
C LEU A 746 -5.44 10.90 36.96
N ALA A 747 -5.38 10.96 35.63
CA ALA A 747 -6.08 11.97 34.83
C ALA A 747 -7.60 11.94 35.11
N THR A 748 -8.18 10.73 35.09
CA THR A 748 -9.59 10.50 35.42
C THR A 748 -9.92 10.93 36.85
N LEU A 749 -9.10 10.55 37.83
CA LEU A 749 -9.30 10.89 39.25
C LEU A 749 -9.40 12.41 39.43
N MET A 750 -8.50 13.17 38.80
CA MET A 750 -8.49 14.64 38.87
C MET A 750 -9.75 15.24 38.26
N VAL A 751 -10.14 14.80 37.06
CA VAL A 751 -11.34 15.30 36.38
C VAL A 751 -12.62 15.00 37.19
N VAL A 752 -12.73 13.79 37.74
CA VAL A 752 -13.88 13.39 38.59
C VAL A 752 -13.93 14.24 39.87
N MET A 753 -12.79 14.43 40.55
CA MET A 753 -12.70 15.24 41.76
C MET A 753 -13.14 16.70 41.53
N VAL A 754 -12.63 17.32 40.47
CA VAL A 754 -13.02 18.70 40.09
C VAL A 754 -14.50 18.77 39.78
N SER A 755 -15.01 17.85 38.96
CA SER A 755 -16.41 17.81 38.55
C SER A 755 -17.37 17.66 39.73
N LEU A 756 -17.09 16.75 40.67
CA LEU A 756 -17.91 16.53 41.86
C LEU A 756 -17.85 17.71 42.84
N THR A 757 -16.68 18.33 43.00
CA THR A 757 -16.52 19.51 43.86
C THR A 757 -17.30 20.70 43.32
N LEU A 758 -17.27 20.93 42.01
CA LEU A 758 -18.06 21.98 41.35
C LEU A 758 -19.57 21.71 41.46
N LYS A 759 -20.01 20.44 41.35
CA LYS A 759 -21.43 20.09 41.55
C LYS A 759 -21.93 20.41 42.96
N LYS A 760 -21.09 20.28 44.00
CA LYS A 760 -21.44 20.58 45.40
C LYS A 760 -21.42 22.06 45.78
N LYS A 761 -20.81 22.94 44.98
CA LYS A 761 -20.79 24.39 45.24
C LYS A 761 -22.00 25.10 44.62
N GLU A 762 -22.54 26.09 45.32
CA GLU A 762 -23.49 27.04 44.74
C GLU A 762 -22.74 28.06 43.87
N GLN A 763 -22.64 27.75 42.58
CA GLN A 763 -22.09 28.64 41.54
C GLN A 763 -22.99 28.54 40.30
N GLY A 764 -23.03 29.61 39.50
CA GLY A 764 -23.80 29.65 38.25
C GLY A 764 -23.28 28.64 37.21
N PHE A 765 -24.18 28.19 36.33
CA PHE A 765 -23.89 27.22 35.25
C PHE A 765 -22.63 27.59 34.46
N PHE A 766 -22.55 28.85 34.00
CA PHE A 766 -21.42 29.32 33.18
C PHE A 766 -20.07 29.15 33.88
N VAL A 767 -19.96 29.54 35.15
CA VAL A 767 -18.71 29.46 35.93
C VAL A 767 -18.31 27.99 36.15
N LYS A 768 -19.27 27.11 36.46
CA LYS A 768 -19.01 25.67 36.63
C LYS A 768 -18.50 25.04 35.35
N THR A 769 -19.18 25.31 34.24
CA THR A 769 -18.82 24.77 32.91
C THR A 769 -17.46 25.30 32.45
N TRP A 770 -17.17 26.58 32.68
CA TRP A 770 -15.89 27.19 32.33
C TRP A 770 -14.73 26.53 33.10
N ILE A 771 -14.83 26.44 34.43
CA ILE A 771 -13.79 25.81 35.26
C ILE A 771 -13.61 24.34 34.88
N ALA A 772 -14.71 23.59 34.70
CA ALA A 772 -14.64 22.18 34.33
C ALA A 772 -14.01 21.98 32.94
N SER A 773 -14.28 22.87 31.98
CA SER A 773 -13.73 22.79 30.62
C SER A 773 -12.24 23.05 30.59
N ILE A 774 -11.78 24.10 31.28
CA ILE A 774 -10.35 24.40 31.38
C ILE A 774 -9.61 23.24 32.05
N TRP A 775 -10.10 22.77 33.21
CA TRP A 775 -9.44 21.67 33.91
C TRP A 775 -9.38 20.40 33.08
N LYS A 776 -10.48 20.00 32.44
CA LYS A 776 -10.48 18.80 31.59
C LYS A 776 -9.55 18.95 30.39
N MET A 777 -9.47 20.13 29.79
CA MET A 777 -8.54 20.41 28.69
C MET A 777 -7.08 20.35 29.15
N THR A 778 -6.75 20.97 30.29
CA THR A 778 -5.41 20.92 30.86
C THR A 778 -4.98 19.48 31.12
N ILE A 779 -5.84 18.67 31.75
CA ILE A 779 -5.53 17.27 32.02
C ILE A 779 -5.44 16.46 30.71
N HIS A 780 -6.30 16.72 29.73
CA HIS A 780 -6.24 16.08 28.41
C HIS A 780 -4.89 16.33 27.72
N ILE A 781 -4.42 17.58 27.70
CA ILE A 781 -3.11 17.94 27.13
C ILE A 781 -1.97 17.27 27.89
N LEU A 782 -2.06 17.19 29.23
CA LEU A 782 -1.01 16.56 30.04
C LEU A 782 -0.92 15.04 29.86
N SER A 783 -2.00 14.37 29.47
CA SER A 783 -2.01 12.91 29.25
C SER A 783 -2.09 12.48 27.78
N SER A 784 -2.25 13.42 26.83
CA SER A 784 -2.43 13.11 25.41
C SER A 784 -1.28 12.31 24.83
N ASP A 785 -0.05 12.66 25.20
CA ASP A 785 1.14 12.05 24.60
C ASP A 785 1.39 10.62 25.09
N MET A 786 0.77 10.22 26.21
CA MET A 786 0.94 8.90 26.83
C MET A 786 -0.23 7.95 26.53
N THR A 787 -1.47 8.44 26.64
CA THR A 787 -2.69 7.62 26.54
C THR A 787 -3.72 8.20 25.57
N GLY A 788 -3.40 9.28 24.86
CA GLY A 788 -4.39 10.08 24.11
C GLY A 788 -5.32 10.90 25.01
N GLY A 789 -5.19 10.82 26.34
CA GLY A 789 -5.88 11.64 27.32
C GLY A 789 -7.41 11.62 27.22
N ILE A 790 -8.01 10.50 26.80
CA ILE A 790 -9.44 10.46 26.45
C ILE A 790 -10.34 10.62 27.67
N MET A 791 -10.01 9.97 28.78
CA MET A 791 -10.75 9.96 30.06
C MET A 791 -12.26 9.67 29.88
N ASN A 792 -12.61 8.95 28.82
CA ASN A 792 -13.96 8.58 28.43
C ASN A 792 -13.93 7.16 27.83
N PRO A 793 -14.27 6.14 28.63
CA PRO A 793 -14.22 4.74 28.21
C PRO A 793 -15.06 4.44 26.97
N ALA A 794 -16.25 5.05 26.85
CA ALA A 794 -17.12 4.84 25.69
C ALA A 794 -16.49 5.38 24.40
N SER A 795 -15.85 6.55 24.46
CA SER A 795 -15.17 7.13 23.31
C SER A 795 -13.92 6.34 22.93
N ALA A 796 -13.13 5.90 23.91
CA ALA A 796 -11.95 5.07 23.66
C ALA A 796 -12.34 3.72 23.03
N PHE A 797 -13.37 3.08 23.59
CA PHE A 797 -13.91 1.81 23.11
C PHE A 797 -14.48 1.92 21.70
N ALA A 798 -15.23 2.98 21.37
CA ALA A 798 -15.81 3.14 20.05
C ALA A 798 -14.75 3.19 18.94
N TRP A 799 -13.66 3.93 19.17
CA TRP A 799 -12.54 3.95 18.24
C TRP A 799 -11.80 2.63 18.17
N ALA A 800 -11.70 1.91 19.28
CA ALA A 800 -11.08 0.59 19.31
C ALA A 800 -11.93 -0.48 18.61
N TYR A 801 -13.25 -0.39 18.78
CA TYR A 801 -14.22 -1.25 18.13
C TYR A 801 -14.14 -1.11 16.61
N ALA A 802 -14.05 0.13 16.13
CA ALA A 802 -13.87 0.42 14.71
C ALA A 802 -12.55 -0.12 14.12
N ARG A 803 -11.52 -0.37 14.95
CA ARG A 803 -10.23 -0.95 14.53
C ARG A 803 -10.12 -2.46 14.75
N GLY A 804 -11.08 -3.07 15.42
CA GLY A 804 -11.02 -4.48 15.81
C GLY A 804 -10.09 -4.79 17.01
N ASP A 805 -9.58 -3.79 17.74
CA ASP A 805 -8.64 -3.97 18.87
C ASP A 805 -9.31 -3.82 20.26
N HIS A 806 -10.63 -3.63 20.31
CA HIS A 806 -11.43 -3.38 21.52
C HIS A 806 -11.39 -4.48 22.59
N THR A 807 -11.03 -5.71 22.23
CA THR A 807 -10.92 -6.86 23.16
C THR A 807 -9.53 -7.03 23.73
N SER A 808 -8.55 -6.22 23.33
CA SER A 808 -7.19 -6.31 23.85
C SER A 808 -7.14 -6.04 25.35
N PHE A 809 -6.34 -6.83 26.06
CA PHE A 809 -6.15 -6.69 27.51
C PHE A 809 -5.67 -5.28 27.87
N ASP A 810 -4.74 -4.73 27.10
CA ASP A 810 -4.20 -3.40 27.29
C ASP A 810 -5.29 -2.32 27.20
N HIS A 811 -6.19 -2.43 26.23
CA HIS A 811 -7.29 -1.49 26.07
C HIS A 811 -8.25 -1.52 27.25
N LEU A 812 -8.67 -2.73 27.65
CA LEU A 812 -9.58 -2.93 28.79
C LEU A 812 -8.96 -2.44 30.10
N LEU A 813 -7.67 -2.70 30.32
CA LEU A 813 -6.98 -2.29 31.54
C LEU A 813 -6.86 -0.76 31.62
N VAL A 814 -6.38 -0.13 30.54
CA VAL A 814 -6.04 1.30 30.52
C VAL A 814 -7.28 2.18 30.43
N TYR A 815 -8.24 1.85 29.54
CA TYR A 815 -9.35 2.76 29.22
C TYR A 815 -10.67 2.41 29.91
N TRP A 816 -10.79 1.23 30.51
CA TRP A 816 -11.96 0.86 31.32
C TRP A 816 -11.63 0.70 32.80
N LEU A 817 -10.77 -0.26 33.16
CA LEU A 817 -10.57 -0.63 34.56
C LEU A 817 -9.96 0.51 35.38
N ALA A 818 -8.85 1.09 34.92
CA ALA A 818 -8.17 2.16 35.64
C ALA A 818 -9.05 3.42 35.82
N PRO A 819 -9.76 3.93 34.80
CA PRO A 819 -10.69 5.05 34.96
C PRO A 819 -11.88 4.75 35.88
N LEU A 820 -12.42 3.52 35.85
CA LEU A 820 -13.50 3.11 36.76
C LEU A 820 -13.02 3.10 38.22
N GLN A 821 -11.86 2.51 38.51
CA GLN A 821 -11.26 2.52 39.84
C GLN A 821 -10.99 3.94 40.32
N ALA A 822 -10.39 4.77 39.46
CA ALA A 822 -10.15 6.18 39.74
C ALA A 822 -11.44 6.96 40.07
N THR A 823 -12.53 6.65 39.35
CA THR A 823 -13.85 7.26 39.59
C THR A 823 -14.38 6.90 40.98
N LEU A 824 -14.29 5.63 41.39
CA LEU A 824 -14.71 5.19 42.72
C LEU A 824 -13.90 5.88 43.83
N VAL A 825 -12.58 5.95 43.67
CA VAL A 825 -11.68 6.65 44.59
C VAL A 825 -12.03 8.14 44.66
N GLY A 826 -12.24 8.79 43.52
CA GLY A 826 -12.59 10.22 43.46
C GLY A 826 -13.90 10.53 44.17
N VAL A 827 -14.94 9.72 43.96
CA VAL A 827 -16.22 9.87 44.69
C VAL A 827 -16.01 9.71 46.19
N TRP A 828 -15.24 8.71 46.62
CA TRP A 828 -14.95 8.46 48.03
C TRP A 828 -14.19 9.64 48.66
N VAL A 829 -13.13 10.13 48.02
CA VAL A 829 -12.31 11.24 48.50
C VAL A 829 -13.14 12.52 48.63
N VAL A 830 -13.88 12.93 47.58
CA VAL A 830 -14.72 14.14 47.66
C VAL A 830 -15.79 13.99 48.73
N THR A 831 -16.40 12.80 48.86
CA THR A 831 -17.43 12.55 49.88
C THR A 831 -16.84 12.61 51.28
N PHE A 832 -15.64 12.07 51.50
CA PHE A 832 -14.93 12.14 52.78
C PHE A 832 -14.56 13.58 53.15
N LEU A 833 -13.98 14.33 52.21
CA LEU A 833 -13.53 15.71 52.41
C LEU A 833 -14.69 16.70 52.63
N THR A 834 -15.88 16.38 52.14
CA THR A 834 -17.07 17.26 52.26
C THR A 834 -18.05 16.83 53.35
N LYS A 835 -17.71 15.85 54.21
CA LYS A 835 -18.54 15.52 55.38
C LYS A 835 -18.60 16.73 56.33
N PRO A 836 -19.79 17.18 56.76
CA PRO A 836 -19.88 18.21 57.79
C PRO A 836 -19.24 17.70 59.09
N LYS A 837 -18.33 18.47 59.68
CA LYS A 837 -17.84 18.20 61.03
C LYS A 837 -19.04 18.27 61.98
N LYS A 838 -19.37 17.15 62.65
CA LYS A 838 -20.33 17.16 63.76
C LYS A 838 -19.87 18.19 64.78
N THR A 839 -20.69 19.21 65.00
CA THR A 839 -20.46 20.22 66.04
C THR A 839 -21.08 19.68 67.33
N LYS A 840 -20.41 19.90 68.47
CA LYS A 840 -20.74 19.35 69.81
C LYS A 840 -22.18 19.60 70.30
N GLU A 841 -22.99 20.40 69.61
CA GLU A 841 -24.40 20.63 69.95
C GLU A 841 -25.32 19.43 69.61
N GLN A 842 -24.95 18.57 68.66
CA GLN A 842 -25.81 17.42 68.29
C GLN A 842 -25.69 16.20 69.22
N GLU A 843 -24.73 16.19 70.16
CA GLU A 843 -24.66 15.17 71.21
C GLU A 843 -25.49 15.54 72.45
N ALA A 844 -25.80 16.83 72.65
CA ALA A 844 -26.66 17.28 73.74
C ALA A 844 -28.14 16.88 73.53
N ASP A 845 -28.61 16.86 72.29
CA ASP A 845 -30.00 16.55 71.96
C ASP A 845 -30.30 15.03 71.98
N LYS A 846 -29.28 14.19 71.74
CA LYS A 846 -29.43 12.72 71.86
C LYS A 846 -29.51 12.23 73.30
N ASN A 847 -29.02 13.00 74.27
CA ASN A 847 -29.15 12.68 75.69
C ASN A 847 -30.43 13.25 76.35
N LYS A 848 -31.18 14.13 75.66
CA LYS A 848 -32.51 14.58 76.13
C LYS A 848 -33.62 13.59 75.79
N ASN A 849 -33.57 12.90 74.65
CA ASN A 849 -34.59 11.91 74.26
C ASN A 849 -34.41 10.51 74.88
N LYS A 850 -33.64 10.38 75.96
CA LYS A 850 -33.48 9.13 76.74
C LYS A 850 -33.98 9.25 78.19
N LYS A 851 -34.60 10.36 78.56
CA LYS A 851 -35.43 10.54 79.76
C LYS A 851 -36.71 11.26 79.38
N GLU A 852 -37.62 10.52 78.75
CA GLU A 852 -39.08 10.64 78.85
C GLU A 852 -39.69 9.33 78.35
#